data_AF-A0A930PAS0-F1
#
_entry.id   AF-A0A930PAS0-F1
#
_cell.length_a   1.000
_cell.length_b   1.000
_cell.length_c   1.000
_cell.angle_alpha   90.00
_cell.angle_beta   90.00
_cell.angle_gamma   90.00
#
_symmetry.space_group_name_H-M   'P 1'
#
loop_
_entity.id
_entity.type
_entity.pdbx_description
1 polymer ?
#
loop_
_entity_poly.entity_id
_entity_poly.type
_entity_poly.pdbx_seq_one_letter_code
_entity_poly.pdbx_strand_id
1 'polypeptide(L)'
;AKSAGMVDAMEKDLLTARITQALHPYGKDNIFVRQEPFEAIGELEEKDKYDLITSNIPFGDFMVYDRSYSKGENILKRESTRTIHNYFFVKGLDTIKEGGLLAFITSQGVLDSPKNEAIRRYLLQNSRLISAIRLPSGMFSENAGTDVGSDLIVLQKQSGKEIGEGIEQQFVQTASVPKGDGFSIAFNHNSLFEGEWKDISHRTIATERTMGTDPYGKPAWEYTFDGSIEDMADSLCTQLSLEVEQRFDRKLYETGIPMTEEEWQVHVDKMVQKVQGGLKTEQPPLLQESKDKEEKKEDKEDEKEEENAYNLMPDSTKKQLPKLYATEKQLIGDRTAYARYFFPMGAYTAYMLEYDPKERIGFGAVTMGYGWELGYMSLKEMEEVKIHGLGIERDLYFKPTKLHEIAELEEIVRGQYTKEPIIEEIKDESRQEVQKPVQEDNQPQAMVEQVEEVLKVEEAAPVLHTEPETEPAPEGVPVITLQRQYEQESREIRTDVEAPREMNGQTVFFDEDHHPIMDSTIETEAMEQFLFAPEEYSLWTQDVARVNNEIKEAAQQKKVSDNQPLSASRQPKPARSTPSSSRRSKKTASAPVREPSLFDFMEEAEPRKPQPIAEVKKEFDASPRPFLSSPDSHLRDGSIVVQNGQVGFLSDLKRHPTFNPMDLPFAQLSRLKAYIEIRESYHRLYDYEANNQAEDKEEREKLNRLYDGYVGRWGYFNQKTNTDVIK
;
A
#
# COMPACT_ATOMS: atom_id res chain seq x y z
N ALA A 1 -3.61 0.44 -18.65
CA ALA A 1 -3.39 1.84 -18.24
C ALA A 1 -3.18 2.76 -19.45
N LYS A 2 -2.02 2.75 -20.13
CA LYS A 2 -1.74 3.65 -21.27
C LYS A 2 -2.71 3.53 -22.47
N SER A 3 -3.37 2.38 -22.63
CA SER A 3 -4.40 2.12 -23.64
C SER A 3 -5.84 2.47 -23.22
N ALA A 4 -6.07 2.89 -21.97
CA ALA A 4 -7.40 3.27 -21.49
C ALA A 4 -7.71 4.74 -21.82
N GLY A 5 -8.98 5.14 -21.84
CA GLY A 5 -9.35 6.54 -22.08
C GLY A 5 -8.90 7.47 -20.95
N MET A 6 -9.18 7.10 -19.71
CA MET A 6 -8.82 7.84 -18.49
C MET A 6 -8.55 6.86 -17.35
N VAL A 7 -7.57 7.13 -16.50
CA VAL A 7 -7.23 6.31 -15.33
C VAL A 7 -7.09 7.22 -14.11
N ASP A 8 -8.02 7.12 -13.16
CA ASP A 8 -7.86 7.73 -11.84
C ASP A 8 -7.14 6.74 -10.91
N ALA A 9 -5.93 7.10 -10.46
CA ALA A 9 -5.13 6.29 -9.53
C ALA A 9 -5.17 6.93 -8.13
N MET A 10 -5.73 6.23 -7.15
CA MET A 10 -5.80 6.69 -5.76
C MET A 10 -4.75 5.98 -4.91
N GLU A 11 -3.91 6.74 -4.21
CA GLU A 11 -2.91 6.22 -3.28
C GLU A 11 -2.93 7.06 -1.99
N LYS A 12 -2.96 6.38 -0.84
CA LYS A 12 -3.04 6.97 0.49
C LYS A 12 -1.67 7.38 1.02
N ASP A 13 -0.62 6.64 0.68
CA ASP A 13 0.75 6.94 1.10
C ASP A 13 1.35 8.11 0.30
N LEU A 14 1.93 9.07 1.03
CA LEU A 14 2.51 10.30 0.45
C LEU A 14 3.71 10.00 -0.47
N LEU A 15 4.55 9.03 -0.10
CA LEU A 15 5.76 8.74 -0.85
C LEU A 15 5.41 7.98 -2.14
N THR A 16 4.61 6.92 -2.02
CA THR A 16 4.13 6.10 -3.13
C THR A 16 3.33 6.93 -4.12
N ALA A 17 2.40 7.77 -3.66
CA ALA A 17 1.65 8.68 -4.54
C ALA A 17 2.57 9.63 -5.32
N ARG A 18 3.60 10.20 -4.67
CA ARG A 18 4.57 11.09 -5.34
C ARG A 18 5.46 10.35 -6.34
N ILE A 19 5.84 9.10 -6.07
CA ILE A 19 6.56 8.25 -7.02
C ILE A 19 5.69 8.01 -8.26
N THR A 20 4.44 7.59 -8.08
CA THR A 20 3.49 7.37 -9.18
C THR A 20 3.22 8.65 -9.98
N GLN A 21 3.10 9.81 -9.31
CA GLN A 21 2.94 11.12 -9.96
C GLN A 21 4.20 11.61 -10.71
N ALA A 22 5.40 11.20 -10.27
CA ALA A 22 6.64 11.45 -11.00
C ALA A 22 6.78 10.55 -12.25
N LEU A 23 6.29 9.31 -12.17
CA LEU A 23 6.19 8.38 -13.31
C LEU A 23 5.11 8.81 -14.32
N HIS A 24 4.02 9.41 -13.85
CA HIS A 24 2.90 9.91 -14.65
C HIS A 24 2.62 11.39 -14.38
N PRO A 25 3.40 12.31 -14.98
CA PRO A 25 3.24 13.74 -14.74
C PRO A 25 1.90 14.27 -15.27
N TYR A 26 1.24 15.10 -14.45
CA TYR A 26 -0.07 15.68 -14.75
C TYR A 26 -0.10 16.38 -16.12
N GLY A 27 -1.08 16.04 -16.94
CA GLY A 27 -1.28 16.63 -18.28
C GLY A 27 -0.36 16.10 -19.38
N LYS A 28 0.50 15.10 -19.10
CA LYS A 28 1.26 14.37 -20.15
C LYS A 28 0.64 13.02 -20.51
N ASP A 29 0.14 12.30 -19.51
CA ASP A 29 -0.48 10.99 -19.64
C ASP A 29 -1.99 11.05 -19.37
N ASN A 30 -2.70 9.98 -19.72
CA ASN A 30 -4.11 9.72 -19.40
C ASN A 30 -4.35 9.29 -17.93
N ILE A 31 -3.34 9.40 -17.06
CA ILE A 31 -3.32 8.88 -15.70
C ILE A 31 -3.32 10.07 -14.71
N PHE A 32 -4.35 10.12 -13.86
CA PHE A 32 -4.55 11.14 -12.83
C PHE A 32 -4.28 10.54 -11.45
N VAL A 33 -3.13 10.87 -10.87
CA VAL A 33 -2.73 10.40 -9.54
C VAL A 33 -3.31 11.32 -8.46
N ARG A 34 -4.07 10.75 -7.53
CA ARG A 34 -4.72 11.44 -6.41
C ARG A 34 -4.15 10.89 -5.10
N GLN A 35 -3.51 11.76 -4.30
CA GLN A 35 -2.98 11.39 -2.98
C GLN A 35 -4.10 11.36 -1.93
N GLU A 36 -5.06 10.47 -2.10
CA GLU A 36 -6.28 10.38 -1.31
C GLU A 36 -6.60 8.92 -0.94
N PRO A 37 -7.17 8.67 0.25
CA PRO A 37 -7.66 7.35 0.63
C PRO A 37 -8.87 6.95 -0.24
N PHE A 38 -9.08 5.66 -0.49
CA PHE A 38 -10.19 5.15 -1.31
C PHE A 38 -11.56 5.55 -0.76
N GLU A 39 -11.66 5.77 0.56
CA GLU A 39 -12.78 6.38 1.27
C GLU A 39 -13.30 7.69 0.61
N ALA A 40 -12.40 8.54 0.09
CA ALA A 40 -12.72 9.84 -0.50
C ALA A 40 -13.40 9.75 -1.89
N ILE A 41 -13.36 8.59 -2.57
CA ILE A 41 -13.90 8.45 -3.93
C ILE A 41 -15.42 8.73 -4.00
N GLY A 42 -16.13 8.58 -2.87
CA GLY A 42 -17.58 8.84 -2.78
C GLY A 42 -17.97 10.31 -2.64
N GLU A 43 -17.01 11.22 -2.51
CA GLU A 43 -17.24 12.67 -2.54
C GLU A 43 -17.10 13.27 -3.96
N LEU A 44 -16.67 12.46 -4.94
CA LEU A 44 -16.72 12.82 -6.36
C LEU A 44 -18.18 12.90 -6.83
N GLU A 45 -18.51 13.95 -7.59
CA GLU A 45 -19.89 14.37 -7.88
C GLU A 45 -20.68 13.42 -8.80
N GLU A 46 -20.05 12.36 -9.33
CA GLU A 46 -20.60 11.44 -10.31
C GLU A 46 -20.64 10.00 -9.77
N LYS A 47 -21.86 9.51 -9.48
CA LYS A 47 -22.10 8.07 -9.31
C LYS A 47 -21.92 7.35 -10.64
N ASP A 48 -21.52 6.08 -10.58
CA ASP A 48 -21.39 5.22 -11.76
C ASP A 48 -20.36 5.75 -12.80
N LYS A 49 -19.34 6.50 -12.35
CA LYS A 49 -18.30 7.11 -13.20
C LYS A 49 -17.36 6.09 -13.86
N TYR A 50 -17.07 4.96 -13.21
CA TYR A 50 -15.98 4.06 -13.60
C TYR A 50 -16.47 2.81 -14.33
N ASP A 51 -15.87 2.51 -15.49
CA ASP A 51 -16.12 1.24 -16.22
C ASP A 51 -15.42 0.02 -15.59
N LEU A 52 -14.24 0.25 -14.99
CA LEU A 52 -13.36 -0.76 -14.42
C LEU A 52 -12.69 -0.21 -13.17
N ILE A 53 -12.68 -1.00 -12.09
CA ILE A 53 -11.79 -0.79 -10.95
C ILE A 53 -10.94 -2.04 -10.75
N THR A 54 -9.64 -1.85 -10.59
CA THR A 54 -8.67 -2.92 -10.34
C THR A 54 -7.63 -2.49 -9.30
N SER A 55 -7.23 -3.43 -8.43
CA SER A 55 -6.26 -3.17 -7.36
C SER A 55 -5.75 -4.47 -6.72
N ASN A 56 -4.53 -4.46 -6.21
CA ASN A 56 -4.13 -5.36 -5.13
C ASN A 56 -4.53 -4.67 -3.82
N ILE A 57 -5.61 -5.14 -3.18
CA ILE A 57 -6.19 -4.43 -2.02
C ILE A 57 -5.42 -4.78 -0.75
N PRO A 58 -5.25 -3.85 0.21
CA PRO A 58 -4.49 -4.09 1.43
C PRO A 58 -5.02 -5.28 2.23
N PHE A 59 -4.13 -6.21 2.60
CA PHE A 59 -4.48 -7.38 3.40
C PHE A 59 -4.53 -7.00 4.89
N GLY A 60 -5.61 -7.37 5.56
CA GLY A 60 -5.76 -7.14 6.99
C GLY A 60 -7.15 -7.41 7.54
N ASP A 61 -7.24 -7.38 8.87
CA ASP A 61 -8.48 -7.45 9.65
C ASP A 61 -8.57 -6.18 10.53
N PHE A 62 -8.78 -5.04 9.88
CA PHE A 62 -8.92 -3.73 10.51
C PHE A 62 -10.10 -2.96 9.92
N MET A 63 -10.71 -2.12 10.75
CA MET A 63 -11.90 -1.35 10.42
C MET A 63 -11.57 -0.09 9.59
N VAL A 64 -12.48 0.27 8.69
CA VAL A 64 -12.41 1.49 7.86
C VAL A 64 -13.47 2.47 8.32
N TYR A 65 -13.10 3.73 8.56
CA TYR A 65 -14.06 4.77 8.86
C TYR A 65 -14.49 5.52 7.60
N ASP A 66 -15.53 5.02 6.94
CA ASP A 66 -16.30 5.79 5.94
C ASP A 66 -17.59 6.29 6.58
N ARG A 67 -17.78 7.62 6.60
CA ARG A 67 -18.97 8.29 7.16
C ARG A 67 -20.27 7.88 6.45
N SER A 68 -20.23 7.66 5.13
CA SER A 68 -21.39 7.30 4.31
C SER A 68 -21.88 5.87 4.60
N TYR A 69 -20.96 4.96 4.92
CA TYR A 69 -21.27 3.56 5.27
C TYR A 69 -21.60 3.42 6.77
N SER A 70 -20.88 4.13 7.64
CA SER A 70 -21.07 4.09 9.10
C SER A 70 -22.42 4.66 9.57
N LYS A 71 -22.96 5.63 8.83
CA LYS A 71 -24.26 6.28 9.11
C LYS A 71 -25.39 5.83 8.18
N GLY A 72 -25.14 4.89 7.27
CA GLY A 72 -26.13 4.40 6.32
C GLY A 72 -27.14 3.44 6.96
N GLU A 73 -28.36 3.38 6.41
CA GLU A 73 -29.41 2.45 6.83
C GLU A 73 -29.09 0.98 6.49
N ASN A 74 -28.19 0.76 5.51
CA ASN A 74 -27.80 -0.58 5.05
C ASN A 74 -26.85 -1.28 6.03
N ILE A 75 -27.39 -2.20 6.82
CA ILE A 75 -26.64 -3.02 7.80
C ILE A 75 -25.42 -3.69 7.16
N LEU A 76 -25.54 -4.24 5.95
CA LEU A 76 -24.45 -4.94 5.26
C LEU A 76 -23.31 -4.00 4.81
N LYS A 77 -23.61 -2.73 4.50
CA LYS A 77 -22.58 -1.70 4.22
C LYS A 77 -21.88 -1.26 5.50
N ARG A 78 -22.59 -1.20 6.62
CA ARG A 78 -21.97 -0.99 7.94
C ARG A 78 -21.11 -2.20 8.35
N GLU A 79 -21.56 -3.43 8.09
CA GLU A 79 -20.80 -4.64 8.38
C GLU A 79 -19.51 -4.73 7.55
N SER A 80 -19.56 -4.34 6.26
CA SER A 80 -18.36 -4.35 5.41
C SER A 80 -17.25 -3.43 5.90
N THR A 81 -17.57 -2.32 6.61
CA THR A 81 -16.54 -1.45 7.22
C THR A 81 -15.72 -2.11 8.32
N ARG A 82 -16.12 -3.28 8.84
CA ARG A 82 -15.37 -3.97 9.90
C ARG A 82 -14.03 -4.55 9.42
N THR A 83 -13.93 -4.91 8.14
CA THR A 83 -12.69 -5.42 7.55
C THR A 83 -12.37 -4.68 6.26
N ILE A 84 -11.11 -4.27 6.10
CA ILE A 84 -10.60 -3.55 4.94
C ILE A 84 -10.98 -4.22 3.61
N HIS A 85 -10.85 -5.54 3.51
CA HIS A 85 -11.14 -6.28 2.29
C HIS A 85 -12.64 -6.25 1.94
N ASN A 86 -13.54 -6.48 2.90
CA ASN A 86 -14.98 -6.42 2.67
C ASN A 86 -15.42 -5.01 2.25
N TYR A 87 -14.87 -3.98 2.91
CA TYR A 87 -15.13 -2.58 2.56
C TYR A 87 -14.73 -2.28 1.11
N PHE A 88 -13.53 -2.68 0.67
CA PHE A 88 -13.06 -2.45 -0.69
C PHE A 88 -13.98 -3.06 -1.75
N PHE A 89 -14.42 -4.32 -1.60
CA PHE A 89 -15.36 -4.95 -2.53
C PHE A 89 -16.71 -4.21 -2.59
N VAL A 90 -17.30 -3.88 -1.44
CA VAL A 90 -18.62 -3.22 -1.39
C VAL A 90 -18.55 -1.77 -1.87
N LYS A 91 -17.46 -1.05 -1.60
CA LYS A 91 -17.22 0.32 -2.09
C LYS A 91 -16.92 0.34 -3.59
N GLY A 92 -16.12 -0.60 -4.09
CA GLY A 92 -15.83 -0.73 -5.52
C GLY A 92 -17.07 -1.02 -6.36
N LEU A 93 -17.95 -1.93 -5.93
CA LEU A 93 -19.22 -2.18 -6.64
C LEU A 93 -20.16 -0.96 -6.61
N ASP A 94 -20.14 -0.17 -5.53
CA ASP A 94 -20.92 1.08 -5.44
C ASP A 94 -20.40 2.17 -6.41
N THR A 95 -19.12 2.17 -6.77
CA THR A 95 -18.47 3.21 -7.60
C THR A 95 -18.35 2.89 -9.09
N ILE A 96 -18.38 1.60 -9.44
CA ILE A 96 -18.42 1.13 -10.85
C ILE A 96 -19.82 1.32 -11.43
N LYS A 97 -19.93 1.63 -12.73
CA LYS A 97 -21.20 1.72 -13.46
C LYS A 97 -21.93 0.37 -13.54
N GLU A 98 -23.25 0.39 -13.75
CA GLU A 98 -23.99 -0.84 -14.03
C GLU A 98 -23.39 -1.60 -15.23
N GLY A 99 -23.09 -2.89 -15.04
CA GLY A 99 -22.38 -3.71 -16.01
C GLY A 99 -20.87 -3.55 -16.12
N GLY A 100 -20.26 -2.60 -15.40
CA GLY A 100 -18.80 -2.45 -15.31
C GLY A 100 -18.13 -3.56 -14.50
N LEU A 101 -16.79 -3.57 -14.51
CA LEU A 101 -15.96 -4.64 -13.95
C LEU A 101 -15.20 -4.24 -12.69
N LEU A 102 -15.09 -5.17 -11.75
CA LEU A 102 -14.28 -5.08 -10.53
C LEU A 102 -13.29 -6.25 -10.52
N ALA A 103 -11.98 -5.98 -10.41
CA ALA A 103 -10.95 -7.02 -10.40
C ALA A 103 -9.94 -6.79 -9.26
N PHE A 104 -10.08 -7.53 -8.16
CA PHE A 104 -9.21 -7.38 -6.97
C PHE A 104 -8.40 -8.63 -6.64
N ILE A 105 -7.12 -8.42 -6.36
CA ILE A 105 -6.29 -9.39 -5.64
C ILE A 105 -6.48 -9.12 -4.15
N THR A 106 -6.86 -10.14 -3.38
CA THR A 106 -7.21 -10.07 -1.96
C THR A 106 -6.68 -11.28 -1.20
N SER A 107 -6.54 -11.19 0.11
CA SER A 107 -6.31 -12.37 0.96
C SER A 107 -7.46 -13.38 0.87
N GLN A 108 -7.14 -14.67 1.00
CA GLN A 108 -8.09 -15.80 1.03
C GLN A 108 -9.17 -15.68 2.12
N GLY A 109 -8.97 -14.83 3.13
CA GLY A 109 -9.95 -14.55 4.18
C GLY A 109 -11.32 -14.07 3.67
N VAL A 110 -11.40 -13.46 2.47
CA VAL A 110 -12.69 -13.09 1.85
C VAL A 110 -13.53 -14.34 1.57
N LEU A 111 -12.93 -15.36 0.96
CA LEU A 111 -13.62 -16.56 0.50
C LEU A 111 -13.73 -17.65 1.59
N ASP A 112 -12.68 -17.85 2.38
CA ASP A 112 -12.61 -18.98 3.32
C ASP A 112 -13.22 -18.66 4.70
N SER A 113 -13.35 -17.38 5.08
CA SER A 113 -13.95 -17.00 6.38
C SER A 113 -15.47 -17.20 6.39
N PRO A 114 -16.04 -17.98 7.33
CA PRO A 114 -17.49 -18.10 7.49
C PRO A 114 -18.17 -16.77 7.86
N LYS A 115 -17.47 -15.89 8.58
CA LYS A 115 -18.00 -14.56 8.96
C LYS A 115 -18.32 -13.69 7.74
N ASN A 116 -17.63 -13.93 6.63
CA ASN A 116 -17.80 -13.18 5.39
C ASN A 116 -18.93 -13.71 4.49
N GLU A 117 -19.68 -14.76 4.88
CA GLU A 117 -20.79 -15.31 4.07
C GLU A 117 -21.85 -14.25 3.75
N ALA A 118 -22.22 -13.41 4.72
CA ALA A 118 -23.19 -12.33 4.51
C ALA A 118 -22.70 -11.29 3.47
N ILE A 119 -21.40 -10.99 3.47
CA ILE A 119 -20.79 -10.09 2.48
C ILE A 119 -20.71 -10.78 1.12
N ARG A 120 -20.25 -12.03 1.03
CA ARG A 120 -20.22 -12.77 -0.25
C ARG A 120 -21.60 -12.90 -0.88
N ARG A 121 -22.64 -13.14 -0.07
CA ARG A 121 -24.05 -13.12 -0.49
C ARG A 121 -24.44 -11.75 -1.05
N TYR A 122 -24.10 -10.66 -0.36
CA TYR A 122 -24.33 -9.29 -0.84
C TYR A 122 -23.61 -9.01 -2.16
N LEU A 123 -22.35 -9.45 -2.32
CA LEU A 123 -21.60 -9.24 -3.56
C LEU A 123 -22.31 -9.89 -4.75
N LEU A 124 -22.73 -11.15 -4.63
CA LEU A 124 -23.39 -11.86 -5.75
C LEU A 124 -24.86 -11.46 -5.99
N GLN A 125 -25.50 -10.78 -5.04
CA GLN A 125 -26.80 -10.12 -5.26
C GLN A 125 -26.69 -8.81 -6.04
N ASN A 126 -25.47 -8.25 -6.14
CA ASN A 126 -25.19 -6.99 -6.82
C ASN A 126 -24.12 -7.13 -7.93
N SER A 127 -23.70 -8.36 -8.24
CA SER A 127 -22.73 -8.66 -9.29
C SER A 127 -22.80 -10.11 -9.76
N ARG A 128 -22.42 -10.33 -11.01
CA ARG A 128 -22.16 -11.63 -11.61
C ARG A 128 -20.71 -12.02 -11.36
N LEU A 129 -20.47 -13.28 -11.00
CA LEU A 129 -19.09 -13.79 -10.89
C LEU A 129 -18.51 -14.08 -12.28
N ILE A 130 -17.43 -13.38 -12.63
CA ILE A 130 -16.68 -13.60 -13.88
C ILE A 130 -15.51 -14.54 -13.64
N SER A 131 -14.77 -14.36 -12.55
CA SER A 131 -13.60 -15.19 -12.24
C SER A 131 -13.31 -15.20 -10.75
N ALA A 132 -12.85 -16.34 -10.22
CA ALA A 132 -12.35 -16.49 -8.86
C ALA A 132 -11.19 -17.49 -8.88
N ILE A 133 -9.97 -16.95 -8.92
CA ILE A 133 -8.73 -17.71 -9.12
C ILE A 133 -7.90 -17.65 -7.84
N ARG A 134 -7.64 -18.81 -7.25
CA ARG A 134 -6.72 -18.93 -6.12
C ARG A 134 -5.28 -18.94 -6.60
N LEU A 135 -4.45 -18.10 -5.99
CA LEU A 135 -3.04 -17.93 -6.33
C LEU A 135 -2.16 -18.82 -5.42
N PRO A 136 -0.91 -19.11 -5.80
CA PRO A 136 0.02 -19.90 -4.98
C PRO A 136 0.19 -19.34 -3.56
N SER A 137 0.44 -20.22 -2.61
CA SER A 137 0.88 -19.85 -1.27
C SER A 137 2.24 -19.12 -1.34
N GLY A 138 2.43 -18.09 -0.51
CA GLY A 138 3.72 -17.43 -0.36
C GLY A 138 4.13 -16.44 -1.46
N MET A 139 3.33 -16.18 -2.50
CA MET A 139 3.70 -15.22 -3.57
C MET A 139 4.05 -13.81 -3.07
N PHE A 140 3.48 -13.38 -1.95
CA PHE A 140 3.69 -12.06 -1.37
C PHE A 140 4.67 -12.06 -0.18
N SER A 141 5.36 -13.18 0.06
CA SER A 141 6.32 -13.34 1.17
C SER A 141 7.56 -12.44 1.00
N GLU A 142 8.24 -12.51 -0.15
CA GLU A 142 9.48 -11.75 -0.39
C GLU A 142 9.25 -10.24 -0.51
N ASN A 143 8.23 -9.81 -1.28
CA ASN A 143 8.00 -8.40 -1.58
C ASN A 143 7.12 -7.66 -0.57
N ALA A 144 6.13 -8.32 0.05
CA ALA A 144 5.18 -7.69 0.97
C ALA A 144 5.31 -8.20 2.42
N GLY A 145 6.13 -9.23 2.68
CA GLY A 145 6.31 -9.80 4.02
C GLY A 145 5.09 -10.59 4.52
N THR A 146 4.22 -11.08 3.63
CA THR A 146 3.00 -11.80 4.01
C THR A 146 2.91 -13.18 3.39
N ASP A 147 2.91 -14.21 4.25
CA ASP A 147 2.68 -15.61 3.87
C ASP A 147 1.18 -15.95 3.70
N VAL A 148 0.30 -14.93 3.76
CA VAL A 148 -1.16 -15.10 3.63
C VAL A 148 -1.49 -15.44 2.17
N GLY A 149 -2.14 -16.59 1.96
CA GLY A 149 -2.61 -16.99 0.63
C GLY A 149 -3.58 -15.98 0.04
N SER A 150 -3.58 -15.87 -1.30
CA SER A 150 -4.27 -14.81 -2.04
C SER A 150 -5.19 -15.36 -3.13
N ASP A 151 -6.22 -14.59 -3.47
CA ASP A 151 -7.21 -14.86 -4.49
C ASP A 151 -7.36 -13.64 -5.41
N LEU A 152 -7.44 -13.86 -6.73
CA LEU A 152 -7.92 -12.88 -7.71
C LEU A 152 -9.43 -13.09 -7.91
N ILE A 153 -10.23 -12.07 -7.65
CA ILE A 153 -11.69 -12.11 -7.81
C ILE A 153 -12.11 -11.04 -8.82
N VAL A 154 -12.83 -11.47 -9.86
CA VAL A 154 -13.40 -10.59 -10.90
C VAL A 154 -14.91 -10.70 -10.91
N LEU A 155 -15.57 -9.55 -10.72
CA LEU A 155 -17.03 -9.39 -10.65
C LEU A 155 -17.49 -8.40 -11.72
N GLN A 156 -18.68 -8.61 -12.28
CA GLN A 156 -19.36 -7.65 -13.15
C GLN A 156 -20.60 -7.11 -12.44
N LYS A 157 -20.73 -5.79 -12.27
CA LYS A 157 -21.86 -5.18 -11.53
C LYS A 157 -23.19 -5.55 -12.19
N GLN A 158 -24.11 -6.12 -11.40
CA GLN A 158 -25.45 -6.50 -11.81
C GLN A 158 -26.39 -6.36 -10.60
N SER A 159 -26.98 -5.18 -10.46
CA SER A 159 -27.74 -4.76 -9.28
C SER A 159 -29.08 -5.49 -9.16
N GLY A 160 -29.42 -5.96 -7.95
CA GLY A 160 -30.73 -6.56 -7.66
C GLY A 160 -30.95 -7.96 -8.25
N LYS A 161 -29.88 -8.72 -8.46
CA LYS A 161 -29.89 -10.06 -9.04
C LYS A 161 -30.15 -11.14 -7.99
N GLU A 162 -30.81 -12.24 -8.37
CA GLU A 162 -30.78 -13.48 -7.60
C GLU A 162 -29.48 -14.25 -7.84
N ILE A 163 -29.02 -14.99 -6.82
CA ILE A 163 -27.75 -15.72 -6.87
C ILE A 163 -27.93 -16.97 -7.73
N GLY A 164 -27.10 -17.11 -8.76
CA GLY A 164 -27.16 -18.24 -9.68
C GLY A 164 -26.79 -19.57 -9.04
N GLU A 165 -27.37 -20.65 -9.55
CA GLU A 165 -27.03 -22.00 -9.13
C GLU A 165 -25.59 -22.39 -9.52
N GLY A 166 -25.03 -23.38 -8.83
CA GLY A 166 -23.68 -23.87 -9.08
C GLY A 166 -22.60 -22.92 -8.56
N ILE A 167 -21.93 -22.19 -9.45
CA ILE A 167 -20.65 -21.53 -9.13
C ILE A 167 -20.84 -20.30 -8.23
N GLU A 168 -21.90 -19.50 -8.44
CA GLU A 168 -22.19 -18.37 -7.54
C GLU A 168 -22.64 -18.89 -6.15
N GLN A 169 -23.43 -19.95 -6.10
CA GLN A 169 -23.77 -20.63 -4.84
C GLN A 169 -22.52 -21.18 -4.12
N GLN A 170 -21.57 -21.78 -4.84
CA GLN A 170 -20.28 -22.24 -4.31
C GLN A 170 -19.44 -21.08 -3.74
N PHE A 171 -19.42 -19.91 -4.41
CA PHE A 171 -18.69 -18.72 -3.94
C PHE A 171 -19.21 -18.24 -2.58
N VAL A 172 -20.53 -18.24 -2.36
CA VAL A 172 -21.11 -17.87 -1.06
C VAL A 172 -20.77 -18.92 0.00
N GLN A 173 -20.90 -20.21 -0.31
CA GLN A 173 -20.79 -21.29 0.66
C GLN A 173 -19.36 -21.56 1.15
N THR A 174 -19.27 -22.15 2.34
CA THR A 174 -18.02 -22.59 2.95
C THR A 174 -18.17 -24.06 3.33
N ALA A 175 -17.21 -24.89 2.92
CA ALA A 175 -17.09 -26.29 3.25
C ALA A 175 -16.19 -26.48 4.49
N SER A 176 -16.47 -27.51 5.29
CA SER A 176 -15.63 -27.90 6.42
C SER A 176 -14.74 -29.08 6.03
N VAL A 177 -13.43 -28.88 5.99
CA VAL A 177 -12.45 -29.88 5.58
C VAL A 177 -12.19 -30.84 6.76
N PRO A 178 -12.39 -32.16 6.61
CA PRO A 178 -12.15 -33.12 7.70
C PRO A 178 -10.66 -33.40 7.88
N LYS A 179 -10.23 -33.66 9.13
CA LYS A 179 -8.83 -33.89 9.50
C LYS A 179 -8.27 -35.28 9.14
N GLY A 180 -9.00 -36.07 8.35
CA GLY A 180 -8.71 -37.48 8.06
C GLY A 180 -9.27 -38.48 9.09
N ASP A 181 -9.52 -38.06 10.33
CA ASP A 181 -10.11 -38.92 11.39
C ASP A 181 -11.61 -39.23 11.20
N GLY A 182 -12.25 -38.68 10.16
CA GLY A 182 -13.68 -38.85 9.86
C GLY A 182 -14.67 -38.10 10.77
N PHE A 183 -14.23 -37.61 11.94
CA PHE A 183 -15.10 -36.94 12.93
C PHE A 183 -14.69 -35.50 13.27
N SER A 184 -13.44 -35.11 13.03
CA SER A 184 -12.89 -33.81 13.39
C SER A 184 -12.78 -32.90 12.17
N ILE A 185 -13.31 -31.67 12.27
CA ILE A 185 -13.07 -30.61 11.27
C ILE A 185 -11.66 -30.07 11.50
N ALA A 186 -10.87 -29.96 10.43
CA ALA A 186 -9.55 -29.35 10.45
C ALA A 186 -9.66 -27.82 10.34
N PHE A 187 -10.33 -27.34 9.28
CA PHE A 187 -10.57 -25.93 9.00
C PHE A 187 -11.78 -25.75 8.08
N ASN A 188 -12.16 -24.50 7.84
CA ASN A 188 -13.21 -24.12 6.90
C ASN A 188 -12.58 -23.49 5.65
N HIS A 189 -13.14 -23.79 4.48
CA HIS A 189 -12.58 -23.45 3.17
C HIS A 189 -13.71 -23.11 2.20
N ASN A 190 -13.49 -22.23 1.21
CA ASN A 190 -14.56 -21.90 0.27
C ASN A 190 -14.98 -23.09 -0.61
N SER A 191 -16.28 -23.27 -0.83
CA SER A 191 -16.80 -24.40 -1.61
C SER A 191 -16.43 -24.37 -3.10
N LEU A 192 -15.87 -23.26 -3.62
CA LEU A 192 -15.29 -23.19 -4.97
C LEU A 192 -14.02 -24.03 -5.17
N PHE A 193 -13.25 -24.24 -4.10
CA PHE A 193 -11.93 -24.86 -4.15
C PHE A 193 -11.88 -26.19 -3.39
N GLU A 194 -13.03 -26.69 -2.93
CA GLU A 194 -13.15 -27.99 -2.26
C GLU A 194 -13.67 -29.05 -3.26
N GLY A 195 -13.06 -30.24 -3.25
CA GLY A 195 -13.30 -31.28 -4.26
C GLY A 195 -12.04 -32.02 -4.71
N GLU A 196 -12.18 -32.86 -5.74
CA GLU A 196 -11.04 -33.51 -6.41
C GLU A 196 -10.18 -32.49 -7.17
N TRP A 197 -8.87 -32.74 -7.24
CA TRP A 197 -7.92 -31.83 -7.89
C TRP A 197 -8.30 -31.45 -9.32
N LYS A 198 -8.86 -32.38 -10.10
CA LYS A 198 -9.30 -32.15 -11.49
C LYS A 198 -10.45 -31.13 -11.61
N ASP A 199 -11.30 -31.06 -10.59
CA ASP A 199 -12.49 -30.21 -10.59
C ASP A 199 -12.19 -28.80 -10.08
N ILE A 200 -11.04 -28.59 -9.42
CA ILE A 200 -10.63 -27.31 -8.84
C ILE A 200 -9.39 -26.70 -9.50
N SER A 201 -8.56 -27.49 -10.19
CA SER A 201 -7.31 -27.02 -10.80
C SER A 201 -7.54 -25.88 -11.80
N HIS A 202 -8.64 -25.90 -12.54
CA HIS A 202 -9.06 -24.83 -13.45
C HIS A 202 -9.49 -23.52 -12.75
N ARG A 203 -9.37 -23.44 -11.41
CA ARG A 203 -9.63 -22.26 -10.56
C ARG A 203 -8.43 -21.91 -9.68
N THR A 204 -7.30 -22.57 -9.87
CA THR A 204 -6.10 -22.40 -9.03
C THR A 204 -4.86 -22.28 -9.93
N ILE A 205 -4.07 -21.22 -9.78
CA ILE A 205 -2.73 -21.18 -10.40
C ILE A 205 -1.79 -21.95 -9.48
N ALA A 206 -1.83 -23.28 -9.57
CA ALA A 206 -1.06 -24.18 -8.73
C ALA A 206 -0.90 -25.53 -9.43
N THR A 207 0.25 -26.19 -9.23
CA THR A 207 0.55 -27.53 -9.78
C THR A 207 0.10 -28.64 -8.84
N GLU A 208 0.07 -28.38 -7.54
CA GLU A 208 -0.45 -29.28 -6.51
C GLU A 208 -1.12 -28.51 -5.36
N ARG A 209 -1.92 -29.23 -4.58
CA ARG A 209 -2.51 -28.78 -3.31
C ARG A 209 -2.20 -29.79 -2.22
N THR A 210 -1.54 -29.37 -1.16
CA THR A 210 -1.12 -30.21 -0.04
C THR A 210 -1.65 -29.68 1.30
N MET A 211 -1.68 -30.53 2.33
CA MET A 211 -2.18 -30.15 3.65
C MET A 211 -1.06 -29.49 4.46
N GLY A 212 -1.07 -28.16 4.53
CA GLY A 212 -0.06 -27.34 5.21
C GLY A 212 -0.63 -26.58 6.42
N THR A 213 -0.06 -25.41 6.70
CA THR A 213 -0.53 -24.50 7.76
C THR A 213 -0.58 -23.04 7.30
N ASP A 214 -1.57 -22.31 7.80
CA ASP A 214 -1.65 -20.85 7.64
C ASP A 214 -0.52 -20.12 8.41
N PRO A 215 -0.33 -18.80 8.20
CA PRO A 215 0.71 -18.03 8.91
C PRO A 215 0.54 -17.96 10.43
N TYR A 216 -0.61 -18.41 10.96
CA TYR A 216 -0.92 -18.49 12.38
C TYR A 216 -0.68 -19.90 12.97
N GLY A 217 -0.29 -20.88 12.14
CA GLY A 217 -0.05 -22.27 12.50
C GLY A 217 -1.30 -23.14 12.60
N LYS A 218 -2.43 -22.71 12.03
CA LYS A 218 -3.65 -23.52 11.88
C LYS A 218 -3.55 -24.37 10.60
N PRO A 219 -4.17 -25.57 10.56
CA PRO A 219 -4.22 -26.35 9.32
C PRO A 219 -4.92 -25.56 8.19
N ALA A 220 -4.36 -25.62 6.98
CA ALA A 220 -4.91 -25.00 5.78
C ALA A 220 -4.43 -25.75 4.52
N TRP A 221 -5.10 -25.54 3.38
CA TRP A 221 -4.59 -26.00 2.09
C TRP A 221 -3.42 -25.10 1.64
N GLU A 222 -2.30 -25.72 1.30
CA GLU A 222 -1.11 -25.10 0.73
C GLU A 222 -1.08 -25.37 -0.77
N TYR A 223 -0.89 -24.32 -1.57
CA TYR A 223 -0.92 -24.37 -3.03
C TYR A 223 0.47 -24.04 -3.55
N THR A 224 1.14 -24.99 -4.18
CA THR A 224 2.49 -24.77 -4.76
C THR A 224 2.41 -24.72 -6.28
N PHE A 225 3.35 -24.04 -6.92
CA PHE A 225 3.44 -23.91 -8.37
C PHE A 225 4.87 -24.23 -8.81
N ASP A 226 5.04 -25.36 -9.50
CA ASP A 226 6.31 -25.81 -10.08
C ASP A 226 6.48 -25.19 -11.49
N GLY A 227 6.94 -23.94 -11.53
CA GLY A 227 7.15 -23.16 -12.75
C GLY A 227 7.73 -21.78 -12.48
N SER A 228 8.07 -21.03 -13.53
CA SER A 228 8.55 -19.65 -13.44
C SER A 228 7.43 -18.64 -13.18
N ILE A 229 7.78 -17.39 -12.89
CA ILE A 229 6.79 -16.30 -12.74
C ILE A 229 6.12 -16.01 -14.09
N GLU A 230 6.86 -16.19 -15.18
CA GLU A 230 6.39 -16.08 -16.55
C GLU A 230 5.37 -17.19 -16.87
N ASP A 231 5.68 -18.46 -16.57
CA ASP A 231 4.72 -19.58 -16.74
C ASP A 231 3.44 -19.37 -15.92
N MET A 232 3.57 -18.77 -14.73
CA MET A 232 2.46 -18.43 -13.84
C MET A 232 1.59 -17.30 -14.41
N ALA A 233 2.22 -16.27 -14.99
CA ALA A 233 1.54 -15.17 -15.64
C ALA A 233 0.79 -15.62 -16.91
N ASP A 234 1.41 -16.48 -17.73
CA ASP A 234 0.79 -17.07 -18.91
C ASP A 234 -0.38 -17.99 -18.54
N SER A 235 -0.24 -18.79 -17.48
CA SER A 235 -1.32 -19.62 -16.93
C SER A 235 -2.50 -18.77 -16.47
N LEU A 236 -2.23 -17.70 -15.70
CA LEU A 236 -3.25 -16.77 -15.21
C LEU A 236 -3.94 -16.03 -16.37
N CYS A 237 -3.16 -15.56 -17.36
CA CYS A 237 -3.67 -14.88 -18.55
C CYS A 237 -4.60 -15.79 -19.36
N THR A 238 -4.17 -17.03 -19.61
CA THR A 238 -4.94 -18.04 -20.36
C THR A 238 -6.25 -18.37 -19.65
N GLN A 239 -6.20 -18.63 -18.34
CA GLN A 239 -7.37 -18.99 -17.55
C GLN A 239 -8.35 -17.83 -17.43
N LEU A 240 -7.86 -16.62 -17.10
CA LEU A 240 -8.70 -15.43 -16.98
C LEU A 240 -9.35 -15.06 -18.32
N SER A 241 -8.62 -15.15 -19.43
CA SER A 241 -9.17 -14.89 -20.78
C SER A 241 -10.30 -15.87 -21.12
N LEU A 242 -10.15 -17.15 -20.78
CA LEU A 242 -11.17 -18.18 -21.00
C LEU A 242 -12.43 -17.93 -20.14
N GLU A 243 -12.26 -17.58 -18.86
CA GLU A 243 -13.40 -17.30 -17.98
C GLU A 243 -14.13 -16.00 -18.36
N VAL A 244 -13.39 -14.97 -18.79
CA VAL A 244 -13.96 -13.73 -19.33
C VAL A 244 -14.73 -14.00 -20.62
N GLU A 245 -14.16 -14.71 -21.62
CA GLU A 245 -14.89 -15.05 -22.86
C GLU A 245 -16.18 -15.83 -22.57
N GLN A 246 -16.18 -16.72 -21.58
CA GLN A 246 -17.35 -17.53 -21.23
C GLN A 246 -18.42 -16.82 -20.40
N ARG A 247 -18.07 -15.86 -19.53
CA ARG A 247 -18.98 -15.33 -18.50
C ARG A 247 -19.31 -13.84 -18.60
N PHE A 248 -18.51 -13.06 -19.33
CA PHE A 248 -18.69 -11.62 -19.47
C PHE A 248 -19.93 -11.26 -20.29
N ASP A 249 -20.88 -10.55 -19.67
CA ASP A 249 -22.03 -10.02 -20.38
C ASP A 249 -21.67 -8.68 -21.03
N ARG A 250 -21.27 -8.74 -22.30
CA ARG A 250 -20.95 -7.55 -23.09
C ARG A 250 -22.16 -6.62 -23.28
N LYS A 251 -23.39 -7.15 -23.35
CA LYS A 251 -24.61 -6.35 -23.51
C LYS A 251 -24.88 -5.55 -22.23
N LEU A 252 -24.70 -6.17 -21.07
CA LEU A 252 -24.77 -5.50 -19.77
C LEU A 252 -23.72 -4.39 -19.64
N TYR A 253 -22.46 -4.63 -20.07
CA TYR A 253 -21.39 -3.62 -20.04
C TYR A 253 -21.63 -2.41 -20.96
N GLU A 254 -22.19 -2.65 -22.16
CA GLU A 254 -22.44 -1.61 -23.17
C GLU A 254 -23.76 -0.84 -22.95
N THR A 255 -24.80 -1.49 -22.40
CA THR A 255 -26.16 -0.92 -22.32
C THR A 255 -26.73 -0.78 -20.91
N GLY A 256 -26.09 -1.36 -19.89
CA GLY A 256 -26.64 -1.46 -18.53
C GLY A 256 -27.82 -2.41 -18.38
N ILE A 257 -28.19 -3.14 -19.44
CA ILE A 257 -29.32 -4.09 -19.46
C ILE A 257 -28.75 -5.51 -19.60
N PRO A 258 -29.09 -6.46 -18.70
CA PRO A 258 -28.60 -7.83 -18.78
C PRO A 258 -29.11 -8.55 -20.03
N MET A 259 -28.30 -9.46 -20.54
CA MET A 259 -28.66 -10.43 -21.56
C MET A 259 -29.77 -11.36 -21.05
N THR A 260 -30.76 -11.68 -21.89
CA THR A 260 -31.78 -12.68 -21.53
C THR A 260 -31.20 -14.09 -21.64
N GLU A 261 -31.79 -15.06 -20.92
CA GLU A 261 -31.34 -16.45 -20.95
C GLU A 261 -31.33 -17.05 -22.38
N GLU A 262 -32.25 -16.59 -23.24
CA GLU A 262 -32.34 -16.97 -24.66
C GLU A 262 -31.18 -16.41 -25.49
N GLU A 263 -30.83 -15.13 -25.29
CA GLU A 263 -29.66 -14.51 -25.90
C GLU A 263 -28.35 -15.15 -25.38
N TRP A 264 -28.32 -15.49 -24.10
CA TRP A 264 -27.19 -16.17 -23.46
C TRP A 264 -26.97 -17.58 -24.03
N GLN A 265 -28.05 -18.36 -24.24
CA GLN A 265 -27.95 -19.66 -24.90
C GLN A 265 -27.42 -19.53 -26.33
N VAL A 266 -27.87 -18.53 -27.10
CA VAL A 266 -27.33 -18.25 -28.45
C VAL A 266 -25.85 -17.86 -28.40
N HIS A 267 -25.43 -17.11 -27.38
CA HIS A 267 -24.02 -16.75 -27.17
C HIS A 267 -23.16 -17.98 -26.84
N VAL A 268 -23.62 -18.85 -25.94
CA VAL A 268 -22.98 -20.12 -25.59
C VAL A 268 -22.93 -21.07 -26.80
N ASP A 269 -24.02 -21.24 -27.54
CA ASP A 269 -24.06 -22.07 -28.74
C ASP A 269 -23.05 -21.59 -29.81
N LYS A 270 -22.90 -20.26 -29.96
CA LYS A 270 -21.89 -19.65 -30.84
C LYS A 270 -20.46 -19.93 -30.38
N MET A 271 -20.18 -19.89 -29.07
CA MET A 271 -18.87 -20.28 -28.52
C MET A 271 -18.59 -21.77 -28.73
N VAL A 272 -19.57 -22.64 -28.45
CA VAL A 272 -19.45 -24.08 -28.68
C VAL A 272 -19.20 -24.39 -30.16
N GLN A 273 -19.85 -23.68 -31.09
CA GLN A 273 -19.57 -23.80 -32.52
C GLN A 273 -18.17 -23.28 -32.91
N LYS A 274 -17.66 -22.20 -32.29
CA LYS A 274 -16.28 -21.70 -32.50
C LYS A 274 -15.25 -22.78 -32.11
N VAL A 275 -15.42 -23.40 -30.95
CA VAL A 275 -14.54 -24.49 -30.45
C VAL A 275 -14.66 -25.75 -31.32
N GLN A 276 -15.88 -26.17 -31.69
CA GLN A 276 -16.10 -27.35 -32.54
C GLN A 276 -15.64 -27.16 -33.99
N GLY A 277 -15.70 -25.94 -34.51
CA GLY A 277 -15.17 -25.57 -35.83
C GLY A 277 -13.65 -25.66 -35.88
N GLY A 278 -12.96 -25.20 -34.83
CA GLY A 278 -11.50 -25.28 -34.71
C GLY A 278 -10.94 -26.72 -34.79
N LEU A 279 -11.68 -27.72 -34.33
CA LEU A 279 -11.28 -29.14 -34.40
C LEU A 279 -11.48 -29.82 -35.77
N LYS A 280 -12.03 -29.13 -36.78
CA LYS A 280 -12.41 -29.74 -38.07
C LYS A 280 -11.98 -28.97 -39.32
N THR A 281 -10.76 -28.41 -39.37
CA THR A 281 -10.25 -27.86 -40.65
C THR A 281 -8.72 -27.94 -40.83
N GLU A 282 -8.20 -29.12 -41.17
CA GLU A 282 -7.03 -29.21 -42.06
C GLU A 282 -7.51 -29.33 -43.51
N GLN A 283 -7.83 -28.19 -44.14
CA GLN A 283 -7.65 -27.87 -45.59
C GLN A 283 -8.42 -26.58 -45.96
N PRO A 284 -7.89 -25.74 -46.86
CA PRO A 284 -8.43 -24.41 -47.12
C PRO A 284 -9.69 -24.45 -48.02
N PRO A 285 -10.82 -23.83 -47.64
CA PRO A 285 -11.94 -23.62 -48.54
C PRO A 285 -11.65 -22.54 -49.57
N LEU A 286 -11.94 -22.83 -50.84
CA LEU A 286 -12.01 -21.83 -51.91
C LEU A 286 -13.19 -20.88 -51.72
N LEU A 287 -12.95 -19.62 -52.07
CA LEU A 287 -13.85 -18.48 -52.07
C LEU A 287 -15.27 -18.77 -52.58
N GLN A 288 -16.27 -18.35 -51.81
CA GLN A 288 -17.42 -17.62 -52.37
C GLN A 288 -17.64 -16.33 -51.56
N GLU A 289 -17.25 -15.21 -52.16
CA GLU A 289 -17.54 -13.88 -51.65
C GLU A 289 -18.93 -13.44 -52.09
N SER A 290 -19.68 -12.77 -51.22
CA SER A 290 -20.33 -11.52 -51.63
C SER A 290 -20.80 -10.69 -50.43
N LYS A 291 -20.39 -9.42 -50.46
CA LYS A 291 -20.78 -8.31 -49.56
C LYS A 291 -20.24 -8.40 -48.13
N ASP A 292 -19.89 -7.22 -47.60
CA ASP A 292 -19.22 -6.92 -46.31
C ASP A 292 -17.69 -7.03 -46.32
N LYS A 293 -17.05 -6.34 -47.29
CA LYS A 293 -15.60 -6.46 -47.57
C LYS A 293 -14.78 -5.16 -47.57
N GLU A 294 -15.35 -4.06 -47.07
CA GLU A 294 -14.65 -2.77 -46.95
C GLU A 294 -14.27 -2.44 -45.50
N GLU A 295 -15.06 -2.81 -44.49
CA GLU A 295 -14.70 -2.57 -43.07
C GLU A 295 -13.78 -3.67 -42.48
N LYS A 296 -13.97 -4.95 -42.84
CA LYS A 296 -13.20 -6.10 -42.28
C LYS A 296 -11.79 -6.31 -42.89
N LYS A 297 -11.16 -5.25 -43.39
CA LYS A 297 -9.81 -5.31 -43.96
C LYS A 297 -8.72 -4.74 -43.05
N GLU A 298 -9.05 -3.77 -42.20
CA GLU A 298 -8.07 -3.19 -41.26
C GLU A 298 -7.84 -4.17 -40.10
N ASP A 299 -8.90 -4.57 -39.37
CA ASP A 299 -8.84 -5.51 -38.23
C ASP A 299 -8.10 -6.84 -38.49
N LYS A 300 -7.98 -7.28 -39.74
CA LYS A 300 -7.36 -8.58 -40.13
C LYS A 300 -5.91 -8.49 -40.59
N GLU A 301 -5.36 -7.30 -40.76
CA GLU A 301 -3.92 -7.13 -40.88
C GLU A 301 -3.28 -7.03 -39.48
N ASP A 302 -3.93 -6.33 -38.55
CA ASP A 302 -3.48 -6.18 -37.16
C ASP A 302 -3.37 -7.53 -36.39
N GLU A 303 -4.41 -8.38 -36.45
CA GLU A 303 -4.40 -9.74 -35.83
C GLU A 303 -3.20 -10.63 -36.28
N LYS A 304 -2.54 -10.30 -37.40
CA LYS A 304 -1.38 -11.05 -37.90
C LYS A 304 -0.03 -10.42 -37.61
N GLU A 305 0.00 -9.17 -37.15
CA GLU A 305 1.24 -8.52 -36.72
C GLU A 305 1.56 -8.85 -35.25
N GLU A 306 0.56 -9.09 -34.40
CA GLU A 306 0.76 -9.49 -33.00
C GLU A 306 1.50 -10.84 -32.85
N GLU A 307 1.15 -11.87 -33.64
CA GLU A 307 1.89 -13.15 -33.68
C GLU A 307 3.33 -13.01 -34.23
N ASN A 308 3.69 -11.87 -34.83
CA ASN A 308 4.97 -11.63 -35.49
C ASN A 308 5.89 -10.64 -34.77
N ALA A 309 5.55 -10.19 -33.55
CA ALA A 309 6.31 -9.16 -32.82
C ALA A 309 7.82 -9.50 -32.65
N TYR A 310 8.15 -10.77 -32.40
CA TYR A 310 9.53 -11.25 -32.19
C TYR A 310 10.26 -11.65 -33.49
N ASN A 311 9.65 -11.49 -34.65
CA ASN A 311 10.27 -11.79 -35.94
C ASN A 311 10.95 -10.53 -36.50
N LEU A 312 12.28 -10.58 -36.72
CA LEU A 312 13.03 -9.46 -37.31
C LEU A 312 12.59 -9.12 -38.75
N MET A 313 11.88 -10.00 -39.44
CA MET A 313 11.39 -9.77 -40.79
C MET A 313 10.00 -10.40 -41.00
N PRO A 314 8.91 -9.72 -40.58
CA PRO A 314 7.55 -10.19 -40.81
C PRO A 314 7.18 -10.15 -42.30
N ASP A 315 6.20 -10.97 -42.69
CA ASP A 315 5.76 -11.08 -44.08
C ASP A 315 5.05 -9.83 -44.62
N SER A 316 4.69 -8.86 -43.77
CA SER A 316 4.21 -7.52 -44.16
C SER A 316 5.38 -6.67 -44.69
N THR A 317 6.42 -6.42 -43.88
CA THR A 317 7.63 -5.67 -44.27
C THR A 317 8.34 -6.30 -45.48
N LYS A 318 8.43 -7.64 -45.51
CA LYS A 318 9.07 -8.40 -46.59
C LYS A 318 8.42 -8.23 -47.97
N LYS A 319 7.14 -7.85 -48.04
CA LYS A 319 6.43 -7.52 -49.29
C LYS A 319 6.70 -6.08 -49.77
N GLN A 320 7.05 -5.19 -48.87
CA GLN A 320 7.32 -3.77 -49.15
C GLN A 320 8.77 -3.51 -49.54
N LEU A 321 9.71 -4.32 -49.03
CA LEU A 321 11.14 -4.18 -49.28
C LEU A 321 11.51 -4.36 -50.77
N PRO A 322 12.26 -3.41 -51.37
CA PRO A 322 12.83 -3.59 -52.69
C PRO A 322 13.95 -4.65 -52.67
N LYS A 323 14.15 -5.30 -53.82
CA LYS A 323 15.26 -6.25 -54.02
C LYS A 323 16.60 -5.50 -53.96
N LEU A 324 17.65 -6.21 -53.56
CA LEU A 324 19.03 -5.71 -53.63
C LEU A 324 19.35 -5.07 -55.00
N TYR A 325 20.06 -3.95 -54.96
CA TYR A 325 20.46 -3.09 -56.08
C TYR A 325 19.31 -2.34 -56.80
N ALA A 326 18.06 -2.44 -56.36
CA ALA A 326 16.94 -1.75 -57.01
C ALA A 326 16.99 -0.21 -56.86
N THR A 327 17.53 0.30 -55.75
CA THR A 327 17.69 1.73 -55.43
C THR A 327 19.09 2.26 -55.71
N GLU A 328 19.98 1.45 -56.30
CA GLU A 328 21.40 1.80 -56.53
C GLU A 328 21.57 3.12 -57.31
N LYS A 329 20.64 3.43 -58.22
CA LYS A 329 20.64 4.64 -59.06
C LYS A 329 20.04 5.89 -58.41
N GLN A 330 19.52 5.78 -57.19
CA GLN A 330 18.95 6.91 -56.43
C GLN A 330 20.03 7.56 -55.54
N LEU A 331 19.88 8.86 -55.29
CA LEU A 331 20.70 9.58 -54.31
C LEU A 331 20.52 8.98 -52.92
N ILE A 332 21.55 9.06 -52.08
CA ILE A 332 21.59 8.31 -50.82
C ILE A 332 20.47 8.72 -49.86
N GLY A 333 20.11 10.00 -49.81
CA GLY A 333 19.02 10.52 -48.98
C GLY A 333 17.61 10.32 -49.56
N ASP A 334 17.50 9.97 -50.85
CA ASP A 334 16.21 9.68 -51.50
C ASP A 334 15.78 8.21 -51.29
N ARG A 335 16.68 7.36 -50.78
CA ARG A 335 16.37 5.98 -50.42
C ARG A 335 15.48 5.94 -49.18
N THR A 336 14.63 4.91 -49.10
CA THR A 336 13.71 4.70 -47.97
C THR A 336 14.26 3.63 -47.04
N ALA A 337 14.29 3.89 -45.74
CA ALA A 337 14.48 2.88 -44.71
C ALA A 337 13.10 2.28 -44.37
N TYR A 338 12.96 0.95 -44.44
CA TYR A 338 11.69 0.23 -44.24
C TYR A 338 11.56 -0.42 -42.87
N ALA A 339 12.68 -0.68 -42.19
CA ALA A 339 12.71 -1.24 -40.83
C ALA A 339 13.91 -0.67 -40.07
N ARG A 340 13.78 -0.56 -38.76
CA ARG A 340 14.84 -0.19 -37.83
C ARG A 340 15.04 -1.32 -36.82
N TYR A 341 16.30 -1.59 -36.51
CA TYR A 341 16.73 -2.55 -35.49
C TYR A 341 17.65 -1.88 -34.49
N PHE A 342 17.62 -2.35 -33.26
CA PHE A 342 18.50 -1.86 -32.19
C PHE A 342 18.87 -3.01 -31.23
N PHE A 343 19.91 -2.82 -30.44
CA PHE A 343 20.29 -3.76 -29.39
C PHE A 343 20.09 -3.12 -28.00
N PRO A 344 19.19 -3.63 -27.13
CA PRO A 344 18.87 -2.97 -25.86
C PRO A 344 20.05 -2.73 -24.90
N MET A 345 21.11 -3.55 -24.97
CA MET A 345 22.30 -3.44 -24.12
C MET A 345 23.53 -2.80 -24.82
N GLY A 346 23.38 -2.15 -25.97
CA GLY A 346 24.55 -1.54 -26.65
C GLY A 346 24.22 -0.54 -27.74
N ALA A 347 25.26 0.07 -28.31
CA ALA A 347 25.14 1.12 -29.34
C ALA A 347 24.91 0.58 -30.77
N TYR A 348 24.37 -0.64 -30.92
CA TYR A 348 24.02 -1.18 -32.23
C TYR A 348 22.68 -0.63 -32.69
N THR A 349 22.66 -0.05 -33.88
CA THR A 349 21.41 0.35 -34.56
C THR A 349 21.58 0.13 -36.06
N ALA A 350 20.55 -0.40 -36.71
CA ALA A 350 20.56 -0.69 -38.14
C ALA A 350 19.24 -0.29 -38.81
N TYR A 351 19.31 0.27 -40.01
CA TYR A 351 18.18 0.62 -40.86
C TYR A 351 18.21 -0.24 -42.13
N MET A 352 17.13 -0.94 -42.44
CA MET A 352 17.00 -1.79 -43.64
C MET A 352 16.49 -0.98 -44.83
N LEU A 353 17.21 -1.01 -45.96
CA LEU A 353 16.82 -0.32 -47.20
C LEU A 353 16.37 -1.30 -48.29
N GLU A 354 17.11 -2.40 -48.47
CA GLU A 354 16.87 -3.41 -49.51
C GLU A 354 17.06 -4.82 -48.93
N TYR A 355 16.44 -5.83 -49.51
CA TYR A 355 16.48 -7.20 -48.98
C TYR A 355 16.37 -8.29 -50.07
N ASP A 356 17.10 -9.39 -49.92
CA ASP A 356 16.89 -10.63 -50.68
C ASP A 356 16.28 -11.74 -49.80
N PRO A 357 15.00 -12.09 -50.02
CA PRO A 357 14.33 -13.20 -49.35
C PRO A 357 14.98 -14.58 -49.51
N LYS A 358 15.84 -14.80 -50.53
CA LYS A 358 16.47 -16.11 -50.78
C LYS A 358 17.67 -16.36 -49.89
N GLU A 359 18.56 -15.38 -49.81
CA GLU A 359 19.81 -15.48 -49.05
C GLU A 359 19.66 -14.97 -47.60
N ARG A 360 18.50 -14.36 -47.24
CA ARG A 360 18.25 -13.67 -45.95
C ARG A 360 19.22 -12.50 -45.69
N ILE A 361 19.79 -11.93 -46.74
CA ILE A 361 20.72 -10.80 -46.69
C ILE A 361 19.98 -9.49 -47.00
N GLY A 362 20.14 -8.51 -46.13
CA GLY A 362 19.73 -7.13 -46.31
C GLY A 362 20.89 -6.21 -46.66
N PHE A 363 20.57 -5.02 -47.19
CA PHE A 363 21.49 -3.91 -47.35
C PHE A 363 20.93 -2.67 -46.63
N GLY A 364 21.79 -1.92 -45.94
CA GLY A 364 21.36 -0.71 -45.25
C GLY A 364 22.44 -0.02 -44.42
N ALA A 365 22.00 0.92 -43.57
CA ALA A 365 22.88 1.71 -42.72
C ALA A 365 22.98 1.07 -41.32
N VAL A 366 24.19 0.92 -40.81
CA VAL A 366 24.49 0.28 -39.52
C VAL A 366 25.45 1.14 -38.73
N THR A 367 25.28 1.20 -37.41
CA THR A 367 26.27 1.73 -36.48
C THR A 367 26.50 0.76 -35.31
N MET A 368 27.71 0.81 -34.75
CA MET A 368 28.12 0.17 -33.48
C MET A 368 28.52 1.24 -32.44
N GLY A 369 28.11 2.51 -32.64
CA GLY A 369 28.45 3.64 -31.77
C GLY A 369 29.71 4.43 -32.17
N TYR A 370 30.31 4.16 -33.33
CA TYR A 370 31.55 4.80 -33.81
C TYR A 370 31.38 5.58 -35.14
N GLY A 371 30.13 5.90 -35.52
CA GLY A 371 29.75 6.46 -36.82
C GLY A 371 28.87 5.50 -37.61
N TRP A 372 28.29 5.97 -38.71
CA TRP A 372 27.38 5.18 -39.56
C TRP A 372 28.06 4.66 -40.83
N GLU A 373 27.85 3.38 -41.13
CA GLU A 373 28.36 2.70 -42.32
C GLU A 373 27.22 2.11 -43.17
N LEU A 374 27.38 2.11 -44.50
CA LEU A 374 26.46 1.41 -45.41
C LEU A 374 27.05 0.06 -45.79
N GLY A 375 26.29 -1.02 -45.56
CA GLY A 375 26.78 -2.38 -45.77
C GLY A 375 25.68 -3.43 -45.87
N TYR A 376 26.12 -4.67 -46.06
CA TYR A 376 25.25 -5.84 -46.02
C TYR A 376 25.08 -6.32 -44.58
N MET A 377 23.88 -6.75 -44.23
CA MET A 377 23.54 -7.34 -42.93
C MET A 377 22.82 -8.67 -43.14
N SER A 378 23.25 -9.72 -42.45
CA SER A 378 22.59 -11.02 -42.48
C SER A 378 21.58 -11.10 -41.34
N LEU A 379 20.29 -11.28 -41.66
CA LEU A 379 19.27 -11.46 -40.61
C LEU A 379 19.57 -12.68 -39.74
N LYS A 380 20.18 -13.72 -40.32
CA LYS A 380 20.57 -14.92 -39.57
C LYS A 380 21.65 -14.62 -38.54
N GLU A 381 22.64 -13.79 -38.88
CA GLU A 381 23.67 -13.37 -37.94
C GLU A 381 23.07 -12.48 -36.84
N MET A 382 22.12 -11.60 -37.19
CA MET A 382 21.43 -10.75 -36.21
C MET A 382 20.58 -11.55 -35.21
N GLU A 383 19.95 -12.65 -35.65
CA GLU A 383 19.19 -13.58 -34.79
C GLU A 383 20.09 -14.45 -33.89
N GLU A 384 21.32 -14.74 -34.33
CA GLU A 384 22.32 -15.49 -33.58
C GLU A 384 23.04 -14.63 -32.51
N VAL A 385 23.06 -13.31 -32.64
CA VAL A 385 23.61 -12.39 -31.63
C VAL A 385 22.70 -12.35 -30.40
N LYS A 386 23.10 -13.05 -29.34
CA LYS A 386 22.50 -12.97 -28.00
C LYS A 386 23.56 -12.71 -26.94
N ILE A 387 23.48 -11.57 -26.25
CA ILE A 387 24.41 -11.18 -25.19
C ILE A 387 23.60 -11.08 -23.89
N HIS A 388 23.99 -11.84 -22.86
CA HIS A 388 23.25 -11.98 -21.60
C HIS A 388 21.75 -12.35 -21.76
N GLY A 389 21.40 -13.06 -22.83
CA GLY A 389 20.04 -13.52 -23.13
C GLY A 389 19.22 -12.57 -24.01
N LEU A 390 19.60 -11.29 -24.08
CA LEU A 390 18.97 -10.30 -24.96
C LEU A 390 19.57 -10.38 -26.37
N GLY A 391 18.70 -10.26 -27.39
CA GLY A 391 19.08 -10.24 -28.80
C GLY A 391 18.89 -8.86 -29.42
N ILE A 392 19.14 -8.76 -30.74
CA ILE A 392 18.75 -7.59 -31.53
C ILE A 392 17.22 -7.60 -31.69
N GLU A 393 16.58 -6.43 -31.58
CA GLU A 393 15.13 -6.25 -31.64
C GLU A 393 14.75 -5.34 -32.82
N ARG A 394 13.49 -5.45 -33.28
CA ARG A 394 12.90 -4.58 -34.32
C ARG A 394 12.07 -3.47 -33.67
N ASP A 395 12.24 -2.24 -34.12
CA ASP A 395 11.35 -1.13 -33.76
C ASP A 395 9.98 -1.35 -34.41
N LEU A 396 8.96 -1.64 -33.59
CA LEU A 396 7.60 -1.92 -34.03
C LEU A 396 6.88 -0.66 -34.54
N TYR A 397 7.28 0.53 -34.11
CA TYR A 397 6.63 1.80 -34.43
C TYR A 397 7.31 2.55 -35.59
N PHE A 398 8.44 2.03 -36.08
CA PHE A 398 9.17 2.63 -37.20
C PHE A 398 8.40 2.49 -38.51
N LYS A 399 8.03 3.62 -39.11
CA LYS A 399 7.36 3.71 -40.42
C LYS A 399 8.37 3.91 -41.54
N PRO A 400 8.11 3.44 -42.77
CA PRO A 400 9.00 3.68 -43.91
C PRO A 400 9.27 5.16 -44.14
N THR A 401 10.53 5.58 -43.97
CA THR A 401 10.96 6.99 -43.90
C THR A 401 12.15 7.22 -44.83
N LYS A 402 12.24 8.38 -45.50
CA LYS A 402 13.39 8.68 -46.39
C LYS A 402 14.64 8.94 -45.56
N LEU A 403 15.81 8.53 -46.06
CA LEU A 403 17.06 8.65 -45.30
C LEU A 403 17.40 10.08 -44.89
N HIS A 404 17.02 11.09 -45.69
CA HIS A 404 17.25 12.51 -45.36
C HIS A 404 16.30 13.08 -44.29
N GLU A 405 15.22 12.39 -43.96
CA GLU A 405 14.27 12.76 -42.90
C GLU A 405 14.73 12.22 -41.52
N ILE A 406 15.66 11.25 -41.51
CA ILE A 406 16.22 10.62 -40.30
C ILE A 406 17.45 11.42 -39.84
N ALA A 407 17.27 12.23 -38.79
CA ALA A 407 18.33 13.12 -38.26
C ALA A 407 19.63 12.37 -37.89
N GLU A 408 19.54 11.13 -37.40
CA GLU A 408 20.71 10.30 -37.08
C GLU A 408 21.60 10.02 -38.30
N LEU A 409 21.03 10.00 -39.51
CA LEU A 409 21.71 9.63 -40.76
C LEU A 409 22.25 10.84 -41.55
N GLU A 410 22.17 12.06 -41.02
CA GLU A 410 22.70 13.27 -41.67
C GLU A 410 24.18 13.12 -42.07
N GLU A 411 24.97 12.41 -41.26
CA GLU A 411 26.39 12.11 -41.53
C GLU A 411 26.60 11.25 -42.80
N ILE A 412 25.68 10.34 -43.14
CA ILE A 412 25.70 9.59 -44.40
C ILE A 412 25.10 10.43 -45.53
N VAL A 413 23.97 11.09 -45.26
CA VAL A 413 23.19 11.78 -46.30
C VAL A 413 23.93 12.99 -46.87
N ARG A 414 24.61 13.78 -46.03
CA ARG A 414 25.47 14.92 -46.44
C ARG A 414 24.82 15.85 -47.50
N GLY A 415 23.51 16.07 -47.41
CA GLY A 415 22.76 16.88 -48.37
C GLY A 415 22.52 16.26 -49.76
N GLN A 416 22.82 14.98 -49.96
CA GLN A 416 22.61 14.24 -51.21
C GLN A 416 21.19 13.68 -51.31
N TYR A 417 20.22 14.57 -51.53
CA TYR A 417 18.81 14.24 -51.79
C TYR A 417 18.20 15.24 -52.77
N THR A 418 17.08 14.87 -53.40
CA THR A 418 16.34 15.78 -54.28
C THR A 418 15.50 16.76 -53.45
N LYS A 419 15.88 18.05 -53.51
CA LYS A 419 15.11 19.14 -52.87
C LYS A 419 13.91 19.50 -53.73
N GLU A 420 12.72 19.17 -53.26
CA GLU A 420 11.46 19.60 -53.88
C GLU A 420 11.31 21.13 -53.78
N PRO A 421 10.82 21.81 -54.83
CA PRO A 421 10.65 23.26 -54.80
C PRO A 421 9.45 23.64 -53.91
N ILE A 422 9.73 24.26 -52.77
CA ILE A 422 8.71 24.83 -51.89
C ILE A 422 7.96 25.92 -52.66
N ILE A 423 6.64 25.76 -52.81
CA ILE A 423 5.76 26.84 -53.26
C ILE A 423 5.50 27.72 -52.04
N GLU A 424 6.36 28.72 -51.84
CA GLU A 424 6.11 29.78 -50.87
C GLU A 424 4.98 30.68 -51.38
N GLU A 425 3.88 30.77 -50.63
CA GLU A 425 2.86 31.80 -50.88
C GLU A 425 3.45 33.18 -50.55
N ILE A 426 3.74 33.93 -51.61
CA ILE A 426 4.26 35.29 -51.53
C ILE A 426 3.22 36.20 -50.86
N LYS A 427 3.60 36.79 -49.72
CA LYS A 427 3.16 38.14 -49.35
C LYS A 427 4.39 39.00 -49.06
N ASP A 428 4.51 40.07 -49.84
CA ASP A 428 5.78 40.73 -50.14
C ASP A 428 6.52 41.38 -48.97
N GLU A 429 7.84 41.42 -49.16
CA GLU A 429 8.82 42.18 -48.38
C GLU A 429 8.52 43.68 -48.32
N SER A 430 8.91 44.34 -47.23
CA SER A 430 9.97 45.38 -47.22
C SER A 430 10.02 46.14 -45.88
N ARG A 431 11.14 46.64 -45.36
CA ARG A 431 12.59 46.36 -45.38
C ARG A 431 13.20 47.53 -44.60
N GLN A 432 14.10 47.26 -43.64
CA GLN A 432 15.17 48.19 -43.19
C GLN A 432 14.70 49.50 -42.46
N GLU A 433 15.42 50.16 -41.55
CA GLU A 433 16.69 49.91 -40.85
C GLU A 433 16.84 50.87 -39.62
N VAL A 434 17.40 50.37 -38.50
CA VAL A 434 18.58 50.92 -37.76
C VAL A 434 18.54 52.22 -36.88
N GLN A 435 19.02 52.03 -35.63
CA GLN A 435 19.75 52.94 -34.68
C GLN A 435 19.08 54.00 -33.75
N LYS A 436 19.60 54.00 -32.50
CA LYS A 436 19.55 55.00 -31.39
C LYS A 436 20.41 56.27 -31.72
N PRO A 437 20.31 57.47 -31.08
CA PRO A 437 20.39 57.66 -29.60
C PRO A 437 19.80 58.94 -28.88
N VAL A 438 19.60 58.82 -27.55
CA VAL A 438 19.92 59.74 -26.41
C VAL A 438 19.45 61.23 -26.32
N GLN A 439 18.68 61.54 -25.24
CA GLN A 439 18.49 62.82 -24.46
C GLN A 439 18.00 64.11 -25.19
N GLU A 440 17.28 65.09 -24.59
CA GLU A 440 16.94 65.42 -23.19
C GLU A 440 15.63 66.27 -23.06
N ASP A 441 15.02 66.27 -21.87
CA ASP A 441 14.16 67.29 -21.23
C ASP A 441 12.70 67.71 -21.64
N ASN A 442 11.92 67.87 -20.54
CA ASN A 442 10.68 68.63 -20.28
C ASN A 442 9.26 68.04 -20.55
N GLN A 443 8.58 67.80 -19.41
CA GLN A 443 7.19 67.41 -19.13
C GLN A 443 6.14 68.53 -19.34
N PRO A 444 4.82 68.33 -19.04
CA PRO A 444 4.04 67.09 -18.83
C PRO A 444 2.71 67.00 -19.62
N GLN A 445 2.12 65.80 -19.77
CA GLN A 445 0.70 65.52 -19.43
C GLN A 445 0.27 64.04 -19.62
N ALA A 446 -0.48 63.52 -18.63
CA ALA A 446 -1.34 62.32 -18.63
C ALA A 446 -0.69 60.92 -18.81
N MET A 447 -1.24 59.90 -18.13
CA MET A 447 -0.59 58.60 -17.85
C MET A 447 -1.40 57.38 -18.31
N VAL A 448 -0.68 56.33 -18.74
CA VAL A 448 -1.09 54.96 -19.12
C VAL A 448 0.19 54.09 -18.96
N GLU A 449 0.28 52.89 -18.35
CA GLU A 449 -0.65 52.00 -17.61
C GLU A 449 0.15 51.06 -16.65
N GLN A 450 -0.54 50.18 -15.89
CA GLN A 450 -0.10 48.89 -15.29
C GLN A 450 1.08 48.83 -14.27
N VAL A 451 0.90 48.04 -13.18
CA VAL A 451 1.80 46.98 -12.64
C VAL A 451 1.08 46.20 -11.51
N GLU A 452 1.44 44.91 -11.42
CA GLU A 452 1.19 43.80 -10.48
C GLU A 452 0.91 43.98 -8.96
N GLU A 453 0.09 43.03 -8.44
CA GLU A 453 0.29 42.16 -7.24
C GLU A 453 0.05 42.67 -5.78
N VAL A 454 -0.23 41.66 -4.92
CA VAL A 454 -0.25 41.60 -3.44
C VAL A 454 -1.47 42.20 -2.69
N LEU A 455 -2.09 41.36 -1.84
CA LEU A 455 -3.22 41.72 -0.97
C LEU A 455 -3.06 41.08 0.43
N LYS A 456 -2.77 41.90 1.46
CA LYS A 456 -2.98 41.65 2.92
C LYS A 456 -2.71 42.99 3.67
N VAL A 457 -3.72 43.64 4.28
CA VAL A 457 -4.24 43.52 5.67
C VAL A 457 -3.73 44.66 6.58
N GLU A 458 -4.68 45.39 7.19
CA GLU A 458 -4.71 45.99 8.55
C GLU A 458 -5.83 47.08 8.56
N GLU A 459 -6.95 46.83 9.24
CA GLU A 459 -7.31 47.25 10.61
C GLU A 459 -8.28 48.46 10.64
N ALA A 460 -9.43 48.27 11.27
CA ALA A 460 -10.36 49.34 11.65
C ALA A 460 -10.94 49.03 13.04
N ALA A 461 -10.89 50.02 13.93
CA ALA A 461 -11.22 49.92 15.35
C ALA A 461 -12.72 50.27 15.63
N PRO A 462 -13.26 49.99 16.85
CA PRO A 462 -14.67 49.57 17.01
C PRO A 462 -15.61 50.62 17.63
N VAL A 463 -16.93 50.42 17.46
CA VAL A 463 -17.99 51.03 18.30
C VAL A 463 -19.13 50.01 18.57
N LEU A 464 -19.68 50.10 19.78
CA LEU A 464 -20.79 49.38 20.42
C LEU A 464 -21.97 48.91 19.54
N HIS A 465 -22.66 47.84 20.00
CA HIS A 465 -24.09 47.88 20.40
C HIS A 465 -24.48 46.57 21.15
N THR A 466 -24.62 46.64 22.48
CA THR A 466 -25.88 46.52 23.28
C THR A 466 -26.48 45.12 23.45
N GLU A 467 -26.44 44.62 24.68
CA GLU A 467 -27.25 43.50 25.18
C GLU A 467 -28.74 43.91 25.29
N PRO A 468 -29.69 42.96 25.11
CA PRO A 468 -31.07 43.16 25.52
C PRO A 468 -31.28 42.68 26.97
N GLU A 469 -31.50 43.61 27.89
CA GLU A 469 -32.12 43.29 29.18
C GLU A 469 -33.51 42.67 28.95
N THR A 470 -33.85 41.64 29.73
CA THR A 470 -35.23 41.14 29.84
C THR A 470 -35.61 41.05 31.32
N GLU A 471 -36.68 41.75 31.68
CA GLU A 471 -37.18 41.83 33.06
C GLU A 471 -37.72 40.47 33.55
N PRO A 472 -37.62 40.15 34.85
CA PRO A 472 -38.23 38.95 35.41
C PRO A 472 -39.76 39.11 35.55
N ALA A 473 -40.52 38.35 34.76
CA ALA A 473 -41.97 38.19 34.92
C ALA A 473 -42.29 37.16 36.03
N PRO A 474 -43.44 37.27 36.73
CA PRO A 474 -43.63 36.68 38.06
C PRO A 474 -43.96 35.18 38.09
N GLU A 475 -43.74 34.58 39.26
CA GLU A 475 -44.09 33.18 39.56
C GLU A 475 -45.57 32.86 39.30
N GLY A 476 -45.84 31.70 38.69
CA GLY A 476 -47.16 31.04 38.76
C GLY A 476 -47.86 30.66 37.46
N VAL A 477 -47.26 30.83 36.27
CA VAL A 477 -47.89 30.43 34.99
C VAL A 477 -46.97 29.50 34.16
N PRO A 478 -47.38 28.26 33.83
CA PRO A 478 -46.56 27.35 33.06
C PRO A 478 -46.58 27.69 31.56
N VAL A 479 -45.47 28.23 31.05
CA VAL A 479 -45.27 28.43 29.61
C VAL A 479 -44.59 27.17 29.03
N ILE A 480 -45.30 26.46 28.15
CA ILE A 480 -44.80 25.26 27.49
C ILE A 480 -44.04 25.69 26.22
N THR A 481 -42.71 25.56 26.22
CA THR A 481 -41.87 25.75 25.04
C THR A 481 -41.66 24.43 24.30
N LEU A 482 -41.76 24.44 22.97
CA LEU A 482 -41.73 23.23 22.13
C LEU A 482 -40.45 22.37 22.28
N GLN A 483 -39.37 22.92 22.81
CA GLN A 483 -38.12 22.19 23.03
C GLN A 483 -38.31 20.98 23.97
N ARG A 484 -39.26 21.06 24.92
CA ARG A 484 -39.48 20.02 25.95
C ARG A 484 -40.16 18.75 25.43
N GLN A 485 -40.61 18.71 24.19
CA GLN A 485 -41.16 17.50 23.57
C GLN A 485 -40.11 16.62 22.87
N TYR A 486 -38.87 17.11 22.72
CA TYR A 486 -37.75 16.35 22.14
C TYR A 486 -36.85 15.65 23.17
N GLU A 487 -37.09 15.87 24.47
CA GLU A 487 -36.33 15.25 25.59
C GLU A 487 -37.09 14.08 26.25
N GLN A 488 -38.17 13.56 25.63
CA GLN A 488 -38.79 12.31 26.08
C GLN A 488 -38.17 11.12 25.39
N GLU A 489 -37.30 10.41 26.12
CA GLU A 489 -36.72 9.13 25.70
C GLU A 489 -37.81 8.11 25.32
N SER A 490 -37.68 7.53 24.14
CA SER A 490 -38.47 6.39 23.71
C SER A 490 -38.09 5.15 24.52
N ARG A 491 -39.00 4.65 25.35
CA ARG A 491 -38.83 3.38 26.05
C ARG A 491 -38.82 2.23 25.05
N GLU A 492 -37.64 1.69 24.77
CA GLU A 492 -37.50 0.41 24.07
C GLU A 492 -38.07 -0.71 24.96
N ILE A 493 -39.14 -1.36 24.48
CA ILE A 493 -39.72 -2.52 25.16
C ILE A 493 -38.96 -3.75 24.69
N ARG A 494 -38.02 -4.24 25.52
CA ARG A 494 -37.49 -5.60 25.38
C ARG A 494 -38.61 -6.61 25.68
N THR A 495 -38.75 -7.61 24.81
CA THR A 495 -39.79 -8.65 24.88
C THR A 495 -39.28 -9.97 25.48
N ASP A 496 -38.05 -9.95 25.97
CA ASP A 496 -37.14 -11.08 26.20
C ASP A 496 -36.80 -11.29 27.70
N VAL A 497 -37.73 -10.97 28.60
CA VAL A 497 -37.53 -11.06 30.08
C VAL A 497 -38.77 -11.65 30.78
N GLU A 498 -38.57 -12.65 31.66
CA GLU A 498 -39.65 -13.25 32.46
C GLU A 498 -40.12 -12.32 33.61
N ALA A 499 -41.34 -12.53 34.11
CA ALA A 499 -41.87 -11.76 35.24
C ALA A 499 -41.00 -11.95 36.51
N PRO A 500 -40.56 -10.86 37.18
CA PRO A 500 -39.58 -10.93 38.26
C PRO A 500 -40.07 -11.72 39.48
N ARG A 501 -39.13 -12.36 40.18
CA ARG A 501 -39.38 -13.17 41.36
C ARG A 501 -38.62 -12.60 42.57
N GLU A 502 -39.25 -12.60 43.75
CA GLU A 502 -38.60 -12.16 44.99
C GLU A 502 -37.87 -13.33 45.68
N MET A 503 -36.58 -13.13 46.00
CA MET A 503 -35.85 -14.03 46.90
C MET A 503 -35.09 -13.21 47.94
N ASN A 504 -35.22 -13.59 49.22
CA ASN A 504 -34.57 -12.93 50.36
C ASN A 504 -34.79 -11.40 50.46
N GLY A 505 -35.93 -10.90 49.97
CA GLY A 505 -36.27 -9.46 49.99
C GLY A 505 -35.63 -8.63 48.89
N GLN A 506 -35.05 -9.27 47.87
CA GLN A 506 -34.48 -8.61 46.70
C GLN A 506 -35.14 -9.17 45.43
N THR A 507 -35.53 -8.27 44.52
CA THR A 507 -36.18 -8.62 43.24
C THR A 507 -35.11 -9.05 42.24
N VAL A 508 -35.29 -10.21 41.60
CA VAL A 508 -34.32 -10.76 40.64
C VAL A 508 -35.02 -11.04 39.29
N PHE A 509 -34.36 -10.66 38.21
CA PHE A 509 -34.79 -10.91 36.83
C PHE A 509 -34.05 -12.12 36.23
N PHE A 510 -34.70 -12.80 35.30
CA PHE A 510 -34.18 -13.98 34.62
C PHE A 510 -34.32 -13.82 33.10
N ASP A 511 -33.35 -14.32 32.35
CA ASP A 511 -33.45 -14.51 30.90
C ASP A 511 -34.25 -15.79 30.55
N GLU A 512 -34.50 -16.02 29.27
CA GLU A 512 -35.24 -17.20 28.79
C GLU A 512 -34.57 -18.53 29.23
N ASP A 513 -33.24 -18.54 29.37
CA ASP A 513 -32.44 -19.67 29.84
C ASP A 513 -32.36 -19.78 31.39
N HIS A 514 -33.16 -19.00 32.12
CA HIS A 514 -33.28 -19.01 33.60
C HIS A 514 -31.99 -18.65 34.36
N HIS A 515 -31.08 -17.87 33.76
CA HIS A 515 -29.90 -17.35 34.44
C HIS A 515 -30.24 -16.04 35.17
N PRO A 516 -29.70 -15.79 36.39
CA PRO A 516 -30.00 -14.57 37.12
C PRO A 516 -29.30 -13.37 36.48
N ILE A 517 -30.06 -12.43 35.95
CA ILE A 517 -29.53 -11.17 35.41
C ILE A 517 -29.41 -10.19 36.59
N MET A 518 -28.21 -9.67 36.85
CA MET A 518 -28.05 -8.54 37.77
C MET A 518 -28.37 -7.25 37.02
N ASP A 519 -29.29 -6.46 37.58
CA ASP A 519 -29.86 -5.28 36.92
C ASP A 519 -28.79 -4.19 36.74
N SER A 520 -28.38 -3.95 35.48
CA SER A 520 -27.33 -3.00 35.09
C SER A 520 -27.82 -1.54 35.05
N THR A 521 -28.88 -1.22 35.78
CA THR A 521 -29.52 0.11 35.82
C THR A 521 -29.19 0.91 37.10
N ILE A 522 -28.31 0.42 37.98
CA ILE A 522 -27.88 1.13 39.21
C ILE A 522 -26.43 1.65 39.15
N GLU A 523 -25.60 1.17 38.23
CA GLU A 523 -24.21 1.66 38.09
C GLU A 523 -24.06 2.86 37.11
N THR A 524 -25.10 3.16 36.32
CA THR A 524 -25.03 4.18 35.24
C THR A 524 -25.28 5.62 35.73
N GLU A 525 -25.96 5.83 36.86
CA GLU A 525 -26.16 7.17 37.43
C GLU A 525 -25.09 7.58 38.47
N ALA A 526 -24.18 6.66 38.84
CA ALA A 526 -23.18 6.88 39.88
C ALA A 526 -21.75 7.14 39.35
N MET A 527 -21.51 7.02 38.03
CA MET A 527 -20.15 6.94 37.46
C MET A 527 -19.80 8.02 36.40
N GLU A 528 -20.65 9.04 36.21
CA GLU A 528 -20.31 10.25 35.42
C GLU A 528 -19.99 11.50 36.27
N GLN A 529 -19.89 11.37 37.59
CA GLN A 529 -19.30 12.40 38.46
C GLN A 529 -18.08 11.84 39.20
N PHE A 530 -17.07 12.68 39.39
CA PHE A 530 -15.75 12.37 40.01
C PHE A 530 -14.70 11.65 39.13
N LEU A 531 -14.33 12.28 38.00
CA LEU A 531 -13.06 12.03 37.32
C LEU A 531 -11.83 12.67 38.03
N PHE A 532 -12.04 13.40 39.13
CA PHE A 532 -11.01 13.99 40.00
C PHE A 532 -11.51 14.04 41.45
N ALA A 533 -10.58 13.99 42.42
CA ALA A 533 -10.94 14.21 43.82
C ALA A 533 -11.31 15.69 44.07
N PRO A 534 -12.25 16.02 44.98
CA PRO A 534 -12.70 17.41 45.19
C PRO A 534 -11.58 18.40 45.54
N GLU A 535 -10.52 17.94 46.22
CA GLU A 535 -9.34 18.77 46.53
C GLU A 535 -8.53 19.11 45.28
N GLU A 536 -8.40 18.18 44.33
CA GLU A 536 -7.62 18.34 43.10
C GLU A 536 -8.21 19.39 42.16
N TYR A 537 -9.53 19.49 42.05
CA TYR A 537 -10.18 20.54 41.24
C TYR A 537 -9.87 21.94 41.80
N SER A 538 -9.79 22.08 43.13
CA SER A 538 -9.44 23.34 43.78
C SER A 538 -7.97 23.73 43.56
N LEU A 539 -7.05 22.75 43.62
CA LEU A 539 -5.64 22.92 43.30
C LEU A 539 -5.42 23.24 41.82
N TRP A 540 -6.07 22.52 40.91
CA TRP A 540 -6.01 22.77 39.47
C TRP A 540 -6.51 24.17 39.11
N THR A 541 -7.62 24.61 39.71
CA THR A 541 -8.14 25.98 39.50
C THR A 541 -7.15 27.04 40.02
N GLN A 542 -6.46 26.79 41.13
CA GLN A 542 -5.40 27.68 41.63
C GLN A 542 -4.15 27.67 40.73
N ASP A 543 -3.76 26.51 40.18
CA ASP A 543 -2.63 26.40 39.25
C ASP A 543 -2.93 27.07 37.91
N VAL A 544 -4.13 26.90 37.36
CA VAL A 544 -4.58 27.61 36.15
C VAL A 544 -4.63 29.12 36.40
N ALA A 545 -5.08 29.58 37.58
CA ALA A 545 -5.03 31.00 37.93
C ALA A 545 -3.60 31.54 38.07
N ARG A 546 -2.68 30.75 38.66
CA ARG A 546 -1.25 31.06 38.80
C ARG A 546 -0.58 31.19 37.44
N VAL A 547 -0.71 30.18 36.58
CA VAL A 547 -0.13 30.17 35.22
C VAL A 547 -0.70 31.30 34.38
N ASN A 548 -1.99 31.61 34.46
CA ASN A 548 -2.58 32.76 33.77
C ASN A 548 -2.05 34.11 34.28
N ASN A 549 -1.68 34.21 35.56
CA ASN A 549 -1.03 35.41 36.09
C ASN A 549 0.45 35.48 35.70
N GLU A 550 1.19 34.37 35.73
CA GLU A 550 2.57 34.29 35.22
C GLU A 550 2.65 34.64 33.72
N ILE A 551 1.68 34.20 32.91
CA ILE A 551 1.58 34.59 31.48
C ILE A 551 1.32 36.10 31.33
N LYS A 552 0.47 36.70 32.19
CA LYS A 552 0.24 38.15 32.20
C LYS A 552 1.47 38.93 32.66
N GLU A 553 2.19 38.46 33.67
CA GLU A 553 3.44 39.07 34.14
C GLU A 553 4.55 38.93 33.09
N ALA A 554 4.69 37.78 32.44
CA ALA A 554 5.62 37.59 31.32
C ALA A 554 5.29 38.49 30.11
N ALA A 555 4.00 38.70 29.82
CA ALA A 555 3.54 39.65 28.80
C ALA A 555 3.80 41.12 29.19
N GLN A 556 3.78 41.45 30.48
CA GLN A 556 4.18 42.78 30.98
C GLN A 556 5.70 42.96 31.00
N GLN A 557 6.48 41.95 31.38
CA GLN A 557 7.95 41.99 31.34
C GLN A 557 8.47 42.14 29.90
N LYS A 558 7.86 41.45 28.92
CA LYS A 558 8.15 41.66 27.49
C LYS A 558 7.86 43.07 26.99
N LYS A 559 6.95 43.83 27.62
CA LYS A 559 6.70 45.25 27.28
C LYS A 559 7.68 46.23 27.94
N VAL A 560 8.50 45.77 28.88
CA VAL A 560 9.52 46.59 29.57
C VAL A 560 10.92 46.36 28.98
N SER A 561 11.17 45.22 28.32
CA SER A 561 12.47 44.91 27.70
C SER A 561 12.81 45.73 26.43
N ASP A 562 11.81 46.30 25.75
CA ASP A 562 12.01 47.01 24.47
C ASP A 562 12.43 48.49 24.62
N ASN A 563 12.77 48.95 25.84
CA ASN A 563 13.14 50.34 26.10
C ASN A 563 14.35 50.49 27.06
N GLN A 564 15.57 50.13 26.63
CA GLN A 564 16.80 50.92 26.89
C GLN A 564 18.06 50.39 26.15
N PRO A 565 19.08 51.23 25.86
CA PRO A 565 20.18 50.89 24.95
C PRO A 565 21.50 50.42 25.61
N LEU A 566 22.39 49.92 24.75
CA LEU A 566 23.69 49.29 25.01
C LEU A 566 24.72 50.14 25.81
N SER A 567 25.44 49.51 26.74
CA SER A 567 26.84 49.85 27.08
C SER A 567 27.58 48.65 27.70
N ALA A 568 28.92 48.69 27.76
CA ALA A 568 29.76 47.48 27.91
C ALA A 568 30.56 47.41 29.23
N SER A 569 30.91 46.19 29.69
CA SER A 569 32.31 45.67 29.70
C SER A 569 32.64 44.58 30.75
N ARG A 570 33.59 43.72 30.35
CA ARG A 570 34.64 42.99 31.13
C ARG A 570 34.32 41.89 32.18
N GLN A 571 34.89 40.72 31.89
CA GLN A 571 35.32 39.56 32.70
C GLN A 571 36.25 39.93 33.90
N PRO A 572 36.69 39.03 34.85
CA PRO A 572 36.76 37.54 34.76
C PRO A 572 36.47 36.70 36.05
N LYS A 573 36.67 35.36 35.93
CA LYS A 573 36.64 34.27 36.95
C LYS A 573 37.71 34.41 38.07
N PRO A 574 37.54 33.73 39.25
CA PRO A 574 38.22 32.44 39.53
C PRO A 574 37.36 31.44 40.37
N ALA A 575 37.40 30.11 40.21
CA ALA A 575 38.41 29.08 40.57
C ALA A 575 38.33 28.47 42.00
N ARG A 576 37.75 27.26 42.06
CA ARG A 576 38.03 26.06 42.91
C ARG A 576 38.90 26.20 44.18
N SER A 577 38.36 25.78 45.33
CA SER A 577 39.11 25.03 46.36
C SER A 577 38.18 24.23 47.32
N THR A 578 38.65 23.05 47.73
CA THR A 578 38.13 22.30 48.89
C THR A 578 38.90 22.67 50.15
N PRO A 579 38.37 22.36 51.34
CA PRO A 579 39.22 21.70 52.32
C PRO A 579 38.56 20.48 52.98
N SER A 580 39.32 19.79 53.83
CA SER A 580 39.09 18.41 54.25
C SER A 580 38.79 18.25 55.75
N SER A 581 38.24 17.07 56.08
CA SER A 581 38.55 16.28 57.29
C SER A 581 38.42 16.94 58.68
N SER A 582 37.49 16.40 59.48
CA SER A 582 37.87 15.97 60.84
C SER A 582 37.10 14.72 61.30
N ARG A 583 37.78 13.88 62.09
CA ARG A 583 37.31 12.58 62.59
C ARG A 583 36.48 12.74 63.87
N ARG A 584 35.51 11.83 64.10
CA ARG A 584 35.38 11.18 65.41
C ARG A 584 34.76 9.79 65.33
N SER A 585 35.24 8.90 66.20
CA SER A 585 35.04 7.45 66.15
C SER A 585 34.21 6.93 67.33
N LYS A 586 33.47 5.84 67.14
CA LYS A 586 33.25 4.85 68.20
C LYS A 586 33.13 3.44 67.60
N LYS A 587 33.81 2.46 68.22
CA LYS A 587 33.80 1.03 67.86
C LYS A 587 32.96 0.23 68.86
N THR A 588 32.43 -0.89 68.40
CA THR A 588 32.22 -2.12 69.20
C THR A 588 32.66 -3.32 68.36
N ALA A 589 33.34 -4.30 68.99
CA ALA A 589 33.84 -5.55 68.38
C ALA A 589 32.78 -6.67 68.50
N SER A 590 32.90 -7.91 68.00
CA SER A 590 34.03 -8.74 67.51
C SER A 590 33.54 -9.68 66.37
N ALA A 591 34.24 -10.68 65.80
CA ALA A 591 35.48 -11.41 66.12
C ALA A 591 36.18 -11.94 64.83
N PRO A 592 37.38 -12.57 64.86
CA PRO A 592 38.16 -12.84 63.65
C PRO A 592 38.01 -14.27 63.09
N VAL A 593 38.09 -14.41 61.77
CA VAL A 593 38.26 -15.69 61.06
C VAL A 593 39.74 -15.89 60.71
N ARG A 594 40.25 -17.11 60.91
CA ARG A 594 41.61 -17.52 60.54
C ARG A 594 41.74 -17.74 59.03
N GLU A 595 42.82 -17.26 58.44
CA GLU A 595 43.30 -17.74 57.13
C GLU A 595 44.06 -19.08 57.32
N PRO A 596 43.84 -20.09 56.47
CA PRO A 596 44.68 -21.28 56.40
C PRO A 596 45.91 -21.05 55.50
N SER A 597 47.05 -21.64 55.87
CA SER A 597 48.33 -21.50 55.16
C SER A 597 48.51 -22.52 54.02
N LEU A 598 49.35 -22.16 53.04
CA LEU A 598 49.71 -22.88 51.81
C LEU A 598 50.40 -24.27 51.96
N PHE A 599 50.20 -25.00 53.06
CA PHE A 599 50.88 -26.28 53.34
C PHE A 599 49.94 -27.44 53.73
N ASP A 600 48.62 -27.29 53.56
CA ASP A 600 47.63 -28.34 53.86
C ASP A 600 47.32 -29.27 52.65
N PHE A 601 48.10 -29.15 51.57
CA PHE A 601 48.07 -30.05 50.43
C PHE A 601 49.15 -31.13 50.58
N MET A 602 48.79 -32.30 51.13
CA MET A 602 49.27 -33.65 50.74
C MET A 602 48.91 -34.68 51.83
N GLU A 603 47.72 -35.30 51.75
CA GLU A 603 47.57 -36.76 51.94
C GLU A 603 46.21 -37.30 51.44
N GLU A 604 46.32 -38.43 50.75
CA GLU A 604 45.38 -39.40 50.16
C GLU A 604 43.84 -39.21 50.18
N ALA A 605 43.31 -39.04 48.96
CA ALA A 605 42.30 -39.89 48.30
C ALA A 605 41.17 -40.57 49.11
N GLU A 606 39.95 -40.02 49.02
CA GLU A 606 38.65 -40.75 49.02
C GLU A 606 37.58 -39.82 48.37
N PRO A 607 36.67 -40.32 47.50
CA PRO A 607 35.80 -39.45 46.68
C PRO A 607 34.59 -38.91 47.45
N ARG A 608 34.70 -37.69 48.00
CA ARG A 608 33.55 -36.97 48.57
C ARG A 608 32.58 -36.50 47.48
N LYS A 609 31.33 -36.98 47.56
CA LYS A 609 30.20 -36.49 46.75
C LYS A 609 29.98 -34.98 47.01
N PRO A 610 29.78 -34.15 45.97
CA PRO A 610 29.48 -32.73 46.18
C PRO A 610 28.10 -32.59 46.85
N GLN A 611 28.06 -31.96 48.01
CA GLN A 611 26.81 -31.41 48.55
C GLN A 611 26.46 -30.14 47.76
N PRO A 612 25.17 -29.86 47.51
CA PRO A 612 24.78 -28.68 46.75
C PRO A 612 25.22 -27.42 47.49
N ILE A 613 25.89 -26.53 46.76
CA ILE A 613 26.13 -25.16 47.21
C ILE A 613 24.75 -24.56 47.45
N ALA A 614 24.47 -24.11 48.68
CA ALA A 614 23.25 -23.37 48.95
C ALA A 614 23.32 -22.05 48.17
N GLU A 615 22.58 -21.98 47.06
CA GLU A 615 22.43 -20.76 46.29
C GLU A 615 21.88 -19.68 47.22
N VAL A 616 22.71 -18.68 47.52
CA VAL A 616 22.26 -17.44 48.13
C VAL A 616 21.46 -16.72 47.06
N LYS A 617 20.17 -17.08 46.94
CA LYS A 617 19.19 -16.34 46.16
C LYS A 617 19.13 -14.93 46.74
N LYS A 618 19.84 -14.03 46.09
CA LYS A 618 19.70 -12.59 46.28
C LYS A 618 18.23 -12.28 46.04
N GLU A 619 17.52 -11.83 47.07
CA GLU A 619 16.09 -11.57 46.99
C GLU A 619 15.83 -10.61 45.83
N PHE A 620 15.04 -11.06 44.84
CA PHE A 620 14.70 -10.27 43.67
C PHE A 620 13.67 -9.24 44.09
N ASP A 621 14.09 -7.98 44.19
CA ASP A 621 13.17 -6.87 44.43
C ASP A 621 12.34 -6.61 43.16
N ALA A 622 11.09 -7.08 43.19
CA ALA A 622 10.09 -6.90 42.15
C ALA A 622 9.26 -5.61 42.32
N SER A 623 9.58 -4.77 43.31
CA SER A 623 8.78 -3.57 43.61
C SER A 623 8.85 -2.55 42.45
N PRO A 624 7.71 -2.02 41.97
CA PRO A 624 7.66 -0.85 41.12
C PRO A 624 8.42 0.32 41.74
N ARG A 625 9.21 1.03 40.94
CA ARG A 625 10.05 2.15 41.42
C ARG A 625 10.28 3.20 40.34
N PRO A 626 10.62 4.45 40.70
CA PRO A 626 10.91 5.48 39.69
C PRO A 626 12.04 5.07 38.75
N PHE A 627 11.85 5.35 37.46
CA PHE A 627 12.89 5.26 36.45
C PHE A 627 13.90 6.40 36.68
N LEU A 628 15.17 6.05 36.88
CA LEU A 628 16.19 6.99 37.36
C LEU A 628 16.78 7.92 36.28
N SER A 629 16.51 7.62 35.01
CA SER A 629 16.94 8.39 33.84
C SER A 629 15.77 9.11 33.20
N SER A 630 16.03 10.21 32.49
CA SER A 630 15.06 10.76 31.54
C SER A 630 14.76 9.69 30.48
N PRO A 631 13.49 9.34 30.21
CA PRO A 631 13.15 8.45 29.10
C PRO A 631 13.55 9.10 27.78
N ASP A 632 14.22 8.33 26.92
CA ASP A 632 14.51 8.75 25.55
C ASP A 632 13.22 8.87 24.73
N SER A 633 13.23 9.74 23.73
CA SER A 633 12.07 10.10 22.89
C SER A 633 11.35 8.91 22.23
N HIS A 634 12.07 7.80 22.02
CA HIS A 634 11.58 6.59 21.38
C HIS A 634 10.88 5.61 22.34
N LEU A 635 10.97 5.82 23.67
CA LEU A 635 10.37 4.95 24.67
C LEU A 635 8.88 5.26 24.87
N ARG A 636 8.07 4.20 24.93
CA ARG A 636 6.60 4.23 25.16
C ARG A 636 6.21 3.39 26.37
N ASP A 637 5.00 3.58 26.90
CA ASP A 637 4.49 2.73 27.99
C ASP A 637 4.49 1.26 27.53
N GLY A 638 4.98 0.36 28.38
CA GLY A 638 5.29 -1.03 28.04
C GLY A 638 6.72 -1.28 27.52
N SER A 639 7.54 -0.25 27.27
CA SER A 639 8.90 -0.44 26.73
C SER A 639 9.83 -1.14 27.72
N ILE A 640 10.50 -2.20 27.25
CA ILE A 640 11.48 -2.95 28.04
C ILE A 640 12.81 -2.16 28.10
N VAL A 641 13.36 -1.97 29.29
CA VAL A 641 14.61 -1.25 29.57
C VAL A 641 15.45 -1.96 30.64
N VAL A 642 16.70 -1.53 30.81
CA VAL A 642 17.60 -2.04 31.87
C VAL A 642 17.89 -0.92 32.87
N GLN A 643 17.57 -1.14 34.14
CA GLN A 643 17.90 -0.21 35.24
C GLN A 643 18.67 -0.96 36.34
N ASN A 644 19.84 -0.44 36.71
CA ASN A 644 20.74 -1.04 37.72
C ASN A 644 21.07 -2.54 37.46
N GLY A 645 21.10 -2.95 36.19
CA GLY A 645 21.39 -4.32 35.76
C GLY A 645 20.20 -5.29 35.75
N GLN A 646 19.04 -4.87 36.26
CA GLN A 646 17.76 -5.58 36.23
C GLN A 646 16.99 -5.18 34.95
N VAL A 647 16.33 -6.13 34.30
CA VAL A 647 15.45 -5.86 33.14
C VAL A 647 14.03 -5.63 33.66
N GLY A 648 13.29 -4.71 33.03
CA GLY A 648 11.93 -4.39 33.42
C GLY A 648 11.22 -3.59 32.33
N PHE A 649 9.93 -3.34 32.49
CA PHE A 649 9.14 -2.52 31.57
C PHE A 649 8.80 -1.15 32.19
N LEU A 650 8.62 -0.15 31.33
CA LEU A 650 8.22 1.20 31.72
C LEU A 650 6.70 1.38 31.74
N SER A 651 6.24 2.26 32.62
CA SER A 651 4.85 2.67 32.78
C SER A 651 4.78 4.13 33.23
N ASP A 652 3.61 4.76 33.07
CA ASP A 652 3.31 6.13 33.50
C ASP A 652 4.27 7.22 32.99
N LEU A 653 4.83 7.04 31.79
CA LEU A 653 5.83 7.97 31.20
C LEU A 653 5.37 9.43 31.16
N LYS A 654 4.07 9.68 31.03
CA LYS A 654 3.47 11.02 30.94
C LYS A 654 3.36 11.75 32.29
N ARG A 655 3.43 11.03 33.42
CA ARG A 655 3.30 11.61 34.78
C ARG A 655 4.57 11.38 35.59
N HIS A 656 4.85 10.11 35.90
CA HIS A 656 5.98 9.68 36.70
C HIS A 656 6.53 8.36 36.13
N PRO A 657 7.53 8.41 35.24
CA PRO A 657 8.16 7.22 34.66
C PRO A 657 8.50 6.17 35.73
N THR A 658 7.81 5.04 35.68
CA THR A 658 7.89 3.96 36.66
C THR A 658 8.41 2.69 36.01
N PHE A 659 9.49 2.15 36.58
CA PHE A 659 10.15 0.92 36.18
C PHE A 659 9.60 -0.26 36.98
N ASN A 660 9.07 -1.25 36.27
CA ASN A 660 8.53 -2.49 36.81
C ASN A 660 9.50 -3.64 36.51
N PRO A 661 10.22 -4.19 37.51
CA PRO A 661 11.20 -5.24 37.27
C PRO A 661 10.56 -6.56 36.81
N MET A 662 11.20 -7.25 35.85
CA MET A 662 10.74 -8.57 35.37
C MET A 662 11.64 -9.69 35.88
N ASP A 663 11.07 -10.64 36.62
CA ASP A 663 11.75 -11.87 37.05
C ASP A 663 11.59 -12.95 35.97
N LEU A 664 12.59 -13.05 35.09
CA LEU A 664 12.61 -13.99 33.97
C LEU A 664 13.86 -14.89 34.04
N PRO A 665 13.81 -16.12 33.49
CA PRO A 665 14.98 -16.98 33.35
C PRO A 665 16.18 -16.25 32.72
N PHE A 666 17.39 -16.54 33.20
CA PHE A 666 18.63 -15.88 32.75
C PHE A 666 18.82 -15.88 31.22
N ALA A 667 18.36 -16.92 30.53
CA ALA A 667 18.39 -17.00 29.06
C ALA A 667 17.51 -15.93 28.37
N GLN A 668 16.31 -15.67 28.90
CA GLN A 668 15.42 -14.62 28.40
C GLN A 668 15.95 -13.23 28.78
N LEU A 669 16.43 -13.05 30.02
CA LEU A 669 17.07 -11.78 30.43
C LEU A 669 18.29 -11.42 29.56
N SER A 670 19.11 -12.42 29.19
CA SER A 670 20.27 -12.22 28.32
C SER A 670 19.87 -11.84 26.89
N ARG A 671 18.79 -12.43 26.38
CA ARG A 671 18.22 -12.10 25.06
C ARG A 671 17.63 -10.69 25.04
N LEU A 672 16.81 -10.34 26.04
CA LEU A 672 16.22 -9.00 26.18
C LEU A 672 17.30 -7.92 26.31
N LYS A 673 18.39 -8.16 27.05
CA LYS A 673 19.53 -7.23 27.14
C LYS A 673 20.17 -6.95 25.78
N ALA A 674 20.39 -7.99 24.97
CA ALA A 674 20.95 -7.83 23.63
C ALA A 674 19.95 -7.12 22.66
N TYR A 675 18.65 -7.38 22.78
CA TYR A 675 17.62 -6.66 22.02
C TYR A 675 17.61 -5.16 22.35
N ILE A 676 17.66 -4.81 23.65
CA ILE A 676 17.74 -3.43 24.12
C ILE A 676 19.00 -2.76 23.56
N GLU A 677 20.17 -3.38 23.67
CA GLU A 677 21.43 -2.83 23.15
C GLU A 677 21.38 -2.50 21.65
N ILE A 678 20.71 -3.34 20.86
CA ILE A 678 20.47 -3.13 19.42
C ILE A 678 19.50 -1.96 19.19
N ARG A 679 18.37 -1.91 19.91
CA ARG A 679 17.42 -0.78 19.84
C ARG A 679 18.11 0.55 20.15
N GLU A 680 18.89 0.59 21.24
CA GLU A 680 19.60 1.80 21.66
C GLU A 680 20.65 2.24 20.61
N SER A 681 21.34 1.31 19.93
CA SER A 681 22.27 1.69 18.85
C SER A 681 21.54 2.10 17.57
N TYR A 682 20.41 1.47 17.25
CA TYR A 682 19.59 1.89 16.11
C TYR A 682 19.06 3.32 16.28
N HIS A 683 18.48 3.66 17.44
CA HIS A 683 17.97 5.03 17.65
C HIS A 683 19.09 6.07 17.72
N ARG A 684 20.24 5.76 18.35
CA ARG A 684 21.41 6.66 18.28
C ARG A 684 21.86 6.93 16.84
N LEU A 685 21.94 5.88 16.01
CA LEU A 685 22.32 6.00 14.61
C LEU A 685 21.28 6.82 13.83
N TYR A 686 19.99 6.50 13.99
CA TYR A 686 18.90 7.21 13.34
C TYR A 686 18.87 8.69 13.71
N ASP A 687 18.92 9.01 15.00
CA ASP A 687 18.91 10.40 15.48
C ASP A 687 20.17 11.15 15.02
N TYR A 688 21.34 10.50 14.96
CA TYR A 688 22.56 11.13 14.45
C TYR A 688 22.47 11.42 12.94
N GLU A 689 22.09 10.43 12.13
CA GLU A 689 22.06 10.58 10.66
C GLU A 689 20.93 11.51 10.22
N ALA A 690 19.77 11.48 10.88
CA ALA A 690 18.66 12.38 10.61
C ALA A 690 18.99 13.85 10.93
N ASN A 691 19.68 14.12 12.05
CA ASN A 691 20.03 15.48 12.44
C ASN A 691 21.26 16.04 11.69
N ASN A 692 22.28 15.21 11.42
CA ASN A 692 23.54 15.66 10.83
C ASN A 692 23.63 15.47 9.31
N GLN A 693 22.71 14.70 8.70
CA GLN A 693 22.71 14.35 7.26
C GLN A 693 24.03 13.72 6.78
N ALA A 694 24.74 13.04 7.69
CA ALA A 694 26.05 12.44 7.45
C ALA A 694 26.12 11.05 8.08
N GLU A 695 26.77 10.12 7.40
CA GLU A 695 26.94 8.73 7.82
C GLU A 695 27.79 8.61 9.10
N ASP A 696 27.30 7.87 10.10
CA ASP A 696 28.12 7.39 11.23
C ASP A 696 28.58 5.96 10.97
N LYS A 697 29.83 5.83 10.48
CA LYS A 697 30.43 4.53 10.17
C LYS A 697 30.68 3.69 11.43
N GLU A 698 30.97 4.31 12.57
CA GLU A 698 31.30 3.58 13.80
C GLU A 698 30.04 2.98 14.43
N GLU A 699 28.95 3.74 14.54
CA GLU A 699 27.66 3.19 15.01
C GLU A 699 27.02 2.24 13.99
N ARG A 700 27.21 2.42 12.67
CA ARG A 700 26.80 1.42 11.65
C ARG A 700 27.51 0.08 11.82
N GLU A 701 28.85 0.09 11.90
CA GLU A 701 29.62 -1.14 12.12
C GLU A 701 29.26 -1.81 13.45
N LYS A 702 29.04 -1.02 14.50
CA LYS A 702 28.62 -1.52 15.81
C LYS A 702 27.21 -2.13 15.76
N LEU A 703 26.24 -1.48 15.11
CA LEU A 703 24.89 -2.00 14.94
C LEU A 703 24.90 -3.35 14.20
N ASN A 704 25.67 -3.45 13.10
CA ASN A 704 25.85 -4.69 12.36
C ASN A 704 26.47 -5.80 13.24
N ARG A 705 27.57 -5.52 13.95
CA ARG A 705 28.20 -6.49 14.86
C ARG A 705 27.26 -6.96 15.98
N LEU A 706 26.44 -6.06 16.53
CA LEU A 706 25.43 -6.40 17.53
C LEU A 706 24.32 -7.29 16.94
N TYR A 707 23.84 -6.95 15.74
CA TYR A 707 22.84 -7.71 15.01
C TYR A 707 23.32 -9.13 14.65
N ASP A 708 24.48 -9.25 14.00
CA ASP A 708 25.09 -10.53 13.63
C ASP A 708 25.34 -11.39 14.88
N GLY A 709 25.83 -10.75 15.96
CA GLY A 709 26.02 -11.38 17.26
C GLY A 709 24.72 -11.76 17.99
N TYR A 710 23.57 -11.21 17.61
CA TYR A 710 22.26 -11.65 18.09
C TYR A 710 21.76 -12.82 17.24
N VAL A 711 21.76 -12.67 15.91
CA VAL A 711 21.28 -13.69 14.97
C VAL A 711 22.06 -15.00 15.13
N GLY A 712 23.39 -14.92 15.28
CA GLY A 712 24.23 -16.11 15.53
C GLY A 712 24.00 -16.83 16.85
N ARG A 713 23.28 -16.22 17.82
CA ARG A 713 22.95 -16.83 19.13
C ARG A 713 21.48 -17.21 19.29
N TRP A 714 20.56 -16.49 18.67
CA TRP A 714 19.12 -16.65 18.88
C TRP A 714 18.28 -16.66 17.59
N GLY A 715 18.89 -16.56 16.41
CA GLY A 715 18.17 -16.44 15.14
C GLY A 715 17.62 -15.04 14.87
N TYR A 716 16.92 -14.87 13.74
CA TYR A 716 16.38 -13.58 13.31
C TYR A 716 15.29 -13.06 14.25
N PHE A 717 15.14 -11.73 14.36
CA PHE A 717 14.15 -11.11 15.25
C PHE A 717 12.71 -11.55 14.99
N ASN A 718 12.32 -11.69 13.72
CA ASN A 718 10.95 -12.01 13.32
C ASN A 718 10.57 -13.49 13.55
N GLN A 719 11.52 -14.34 13.97
CA GLN A 719 11.22 -15.73 14.32
C GLN A 719 10.32 -15.77 15.56
N LYS A 720 9.28 -16.62 15.53
CA LYS A 720 8.29 -16.79 16.60
C LYS A 720 8.92 -16.93 17.99
N THR A 721 10.02 -17.69 18.10
CA THR A 721 10.79 -17.90 19.34
C THR A 721 11.40 -16.63 19.94
N ASN A 722 11.56 -15.56 19.16
CA ASN A 722 12.04 -14.24 19.59
C ASN A 722 10.89 -13.24 19.76
N THR A 723 9.91 -13.25 18.86
CA THR A 723 8.69 -12.43 18.97
C THR A 723 7.88 -12.74 20.23
N ASP A 724 7.75 -14.03 20.59
CA ASP A 724 7.02 -14.50 21.79
C ASP A 724 7.75 -14.19 23.12
N VAL A 725 8.91 -13.51 23.09
CA VAL A 725 9.63 -13.03 24.29
C VAL A 725 9.44 -11.52 24.50
N ILE A 726 8.86 -10.82 23.51
CA ILE A 726 8.63 -9.37 23.52
C ILE A 726 7.13 -9.04 23.64
N LYS A 727 6.26 -9.99 23.29
CA LYS A 727 4.81 -9.98 23.59
C LYS A 727 4.53 -10.48 25.01
#